data_AF-A0A2E9NCV8-F1
#
_entry.id   AF-A0A2E9NCV8-F1
#
_cell.length_a   1.000
_cell.length_b   1.000
_cell.length_c   1.000
_cell.angle_alpha   90.00
_cell.angle_beta   90.00
_cell.angle_gamma   90.00
#
_symmetry.space_group_name_H-M   'P 1'
#
loop_
_entity.id
_entity.type
_entity.pdbx_description
1 polymer ?
#
loop_
_entity_poly.entity_id
_entity_poly.type
_entity_poly.pdbx_seq_one_letter_code
_entity_poly.pdbx_strand_id
1 'polypeptide(L)'
;MSIITPELVALDVALGATSGDVIDALSTIVAGAGRATDAHALAADAHAREAQTSTGMPGGIAIPHCRTAAVTEPTLAFARLSDPVDFGDDDPSDLVFFIAAPIGADTDHLAILSTIARALVREEFVDALRAATSAPEVVSLIDEAIAPAPAANAAAPASSDQRVLVAVTACPTGIAHTYMAADALVAEAKKRGIRLEVETQGSSGSTALDPALIAAADAVIFAVDVDVRDRARFAGKPVVQGPVKRGVEAPGAMIDEALAAAANPDAARVAGTETTTATTDTASEHAGRKLQRWLLTGVSYMIPFVAGGGLLIAIGFGLAGYDINATASDIVASSSLWNLPDGGFWTYIGAVAFVIGAASMGFLVPALAGFIAYAMADRPGIAPGFVVGTIAVMMNAGFLGGIVGGLLAGLVAASLTRIPAPRWLRGLMPVVIIPLLASIAASGAMILFLGGPIAWLMTTLTDWLNSLTGVGIVLLGVILGLMMCFDLGGPVNKVAYSFAVAGLGAASLANQVPLEIMAAVMASGMVPPLGLALASTVLARKQFTPVERENGVAAWLLGASFISEGAIPFAAADPLRVIPASMLGGAVTGALSMAFGVTSQAPHGGVFVLFAVGNILWFLLSIAIGAVITAVAVIGLKRIGRRPSAATVEAAGAADDTEASGVLASGAARA
;
A
#
# COMPACT_ATOMS: atom_id res chain seq x y z
N MET A 1 20.66 37.08 -13.19
CA MET A 1 20.43 38.53 -13.06
C MET A 1 19.80 38.73 -11.69
N SER A 2 20.30 39.64 -10.86
CA SER A 2 19.71 39.86 -9.53
C SER A 2 18.35 40.54 -9.70
N ILE A 3 17.36 40.00 -8.98
CA ILE A 3 15.95 40.42 -9.02
C ILE A 3 15.71 41.69 -8.18
N ILE A 4 16.70 42.11 -7.40
CA ILE A 4 16.68 43.30 -6.57
C ILE A 4 17.99 44.08 -6.75
N THR A 5 17.94 45.40 -6.65
CA THR A 5 19.10 46.29 -6.67
C THR A 5 18.94 47.34 -5.57
N PRO A 6 20.02 48.05 -5.18
CA PRO A 6 19.92 49.07 -4.14
C PRO A 6 18.90 50.18 -4.45
N GLU A 7 18.64 50.44 -5.72
CA GLU A 7 17.63 51.42 -6.21
C GLU A 7 16.18 50.97 -5.95
N LEU A 8 15.97 49.67 -5.69
CA LEU A 8 14.66 49.06 -5.40
C LEU A 8 14.42 48.90 -3.90
N VAL A 9 15.29 49.45 -3.06
CA VAL A 9 15.22 49.35 -1.60
C VAL A 9 14.93 50.72 -0.99
N ALA A 10 13.85 50.81 -0.20
CA ALA A 10 13.52 51.98 0.60
C ALA A 10 13.58 51.62 2.10
N LEU A 11 14.35 52.36 2.89
CA LEU A 11 14.54 52.08 4.32
C LEU A 11 14.03 53.23 5.17
N ASP A 12 13.25 52.89 6.20
CA ASP A 12 12.76 53.80 7.23
C ASP A 12 11.96 54.98 6.64
N VAL A 13 11.08 54.68 5.68
CA VAL A 13 10.29 55.66 4.92
C VAL A 13 8.81 55.57 5.21
N ALA A 14 8.11 56.71 5.16
CA ALA A 14 6.64 56.74 5.11
C ALA A 14 6.20 56.73 3.64
N LEU A 15 5.53 55.66 3.21
CA LEU A 15 5.05 55.50 1.82
C LEU A 15 3.53 55.70 1.68
N GLY A 16 2.86 56.14 2.74
CA GLY A 16 1.42 56.39 2.79
C GLY A 16 0.75 55.70 3.98
N ALA A 17 -0.58 55.80 4.07
CA ALA A 17 -1.34 55.31 5.22
C ALA A 17 -2.11 54.01 4.91
N THR A 18 -2.21 53.64 3.64
CA THR A 18 -2.94 52.46 3.18
C THR A 18 -2.05 51.53 2.38
N SER A 19 -2.40 50.24 2.34
CA SER A 19 -1.70 49.26 1.50
C SER A 19 -1.62 49.72 0.04
N GLY A 20 -2.67 50.41 -0.42
CA GLY A 20 -2.72 50.97 -1.75
C GLY A 20 -1.67 52.07 -2.01
N ASP A 21 -1.51 53.01 -1.07
CA ASP A 21 -0.50 54.07 -1.19
C ASP A 21 0.92 53.48 -1.29
N VAL A 22 1.19 52.44 -0.50
CA VAL A 22 2.49 51.75 -0.48
C VAL A 22 2.73 51.03 -1.82
N ILE A 23 1.72 50.37 -2.39
CA ILE A 23 1.80 49.73 -3.70
C ILE A 23 2.08 50.76 -4.81
N ASP A 24 1.42 51.92 -4.77
CA ASP A 24 1.64 53.01 -5.74
C ASP A 24 3.06 53.57 -5.67
N ALA A 25 3.55 53.79 -4.45
CA ALA A 25 4.90 54.30 -4.20
C ALA A 25 5.99 53.30 -4.66
N LEU A 26 5.82 52.02 -4.33
CA LEU A 26 6.75 50.97 -4.76
C LEU A 26 6.72 50.75 -6.28
N SER A 27 5.54 50.88 -6.91
CA SER A 27 5.43 50.81 -8.38
C SER A 27 6.18 51.96 -9.06
N THR A 28 6.17 53.15 -8.45
CA THR A 28 6.95 54.30 -8.91
C THR A 28 8.45 54.06 -8.76
N ILE A 29 8.89 53.46 -7.64
CA ILE A 29 10.30 53.08 -7.42
C ILE A 29 10.77 52.06 -8.48
N VAL A 30 9.96 51.03 -8.74
CA VAL A 30 10.25 50.00 -9.74
C VAL A 30 10.40 50.59 -11.15
N ALA A 31 9.53 51.53 -11.53
CA ALA A 31 9.63 52.24 -12.80
C ALA A 31 10.85 53.18 -12.85
N GLY A 32 11.14 53.90 -11.76
CA GLY A 32 12.30 54.78 -11.65
C GLY A 32 13.64 54.05 -11.76
N ALA A 33 13.70 52.81 -11.30
CA ALA A 33 14.85 51.90 -11.45
C ALA A 33 14.92 51.24 -12.86
N GLY A 34 14.03 51.62 -13.78
CA GLY A 34 14.02 51.11 -15.17
C GLY A 34 13.54 49.67 -15.33
N ARG A 35 12.92 49.08 -14.31
CA ARG A 35 12.43 47.68 -14.34
C ARG A 35 10.98 47.58 -14.85
N ALA A 36 10.22 48.67 -14.78
CA ALA A 36 8.89 48.81 -15.36
C ALA A 36 8.82 49.90 -16.43
N THR A 37 8.03 49.65 -17.47
CA THR A 37 7.73 50.62 -18.55
C THR A 37 6.60 51.58 -18.17
N ASP A 38 5.76 51.23 -17.20
CA ASP A 38 4.62 52.04 -16.75
C ASP A 38 4.30 51.75 -15.26
N ALA A 39 4.51 52.74 -14.39
CA ALA A 39 4.25 52.64 -12.96
C ALA A 39 2.75 52.52 -12.64
N HIS A 40 1.88 53.21 -13.39
CA HIS A 40 0.45 53.21 -13.14
C HIS A 40 -0.17 51.88 -13.55
N ALA A 41 0.28 51.30 -14.66
CA ALA A 41 -0.14 49.96 -15.06
C ALA A 41 0.31 48.87 -14.06
N LEU A 42 1.56 48.94 -13.58
CA LEU A 42 2.07 48.02 -12.56
C LEU A 42 1.27 48.12 -11.25
N ALA A 43 1.00 49.34 -10.78
CA ALA A 43 0.21 49.57 -9.58
C ALA A 43 -1.22 49.02 -9.75
N ALA A 44 -1.89 49.34 -10.86
CA ALA A 44 -3.25 48.87 -11.12
C ALA A 44 -3.37 47.34 -11.09
N ASP A 45 -2.40 46.63 -11.69
CA ASP A 45 -2.37 45.15 -11.67
C ASP A 45 -2.08 44.60 -10.26
N ALA A 46 -1.27 45.29 -9.46
CA ALA A 46 -1.00 44.95 -8.07
C ALA A 46 -2.22 45.15 -7.17
N HIS A 47 -2.91 46.29 -7.26
CA HIS A 47 -4.17 46.54 -6.55
C HIS A 47 -5.24 45.51 -6.90
N ALA A 48 -5.38 45.19 -8.19
CA ALA A 48 -6.35 44.19 -8.64
C ALA A 48 -6.07 42.80 -8.05
N ARG A 49 -4.80 42.47 -7.79
CA ARG A 49 -4.40 41.22 -7.14
C ARG A 49 -4.57 41.27 -5.62
N GLU A 50 -4.24 42.38 -4.99
CA GLU A 50 -4.41 42.61 -3.55
C GLU A 50 -5.89 42.54 -3.14
N ALA A 51 -6.78 43.12 -3.95
CA ALA A 51 -8.22 43.12 -3.71
C ALA A 51 -8.87 41.71 -3.74
N GLN A 52 -8.20 40.71 -4.33
CA GLN A 52 -8.69 39.32 -4.34
C GLN A 52 -8.39 38.62 -3.02
N THR A 53 -7.23 38.88 -2.43
CA THR A 53 -6.77 38.27 -1.18
C THR A 53 -5.65 39.13 -0.61
N SER A 54 -5.79 39.51 0.67
CA SER A 54 -4.76 40.17 1.48
C SER A 54 -3.41 39.48 1.33
N THR A 55 -2.34 40.27 1.26
CA THR A 55 -0.96 39.77 1.22
C THR A 55 -0.18 40.04 2.50
N GLY A 56 -0.88 40.48 3.56
CA GLY A 56 -0.34 40.51 4.92
C GLY A 56 0.02 39.10 5.41
N MET A 57 1.09 39.02 6.20
CA MET A 57 1.57 37.81 6.85
C MET A 57 1.95 38.11 8.30
N PRO A 58 1.90 37.09 9.19
CA PRO A 58 2.30 37.24 10.58
C PRO A 58 3.73 37.76 10.73
N GLY A 59 3.97 38.55 11.77
CA GLY A 59 5.27 39.11 12.06
C GLY A 59 5.57 40.42 11.33
N GLY A 60 4.54 41.19 10.94
CA GLY A 60 4.68 42.54 10.39
C GLY A 60 5.18 42.57 8.93
N ILE A 61 4.81 41.58 8.11
CA ILE A 61 5.34 41.44 6.75
C ILE A 61 4.19 41.47 5.73
N ALA A 62 4.35 42.21 4.65
CA ALA A 62 3.45 42.17 3.49
C ALA A 62 4.21 41.74 2.23
N ILE A 63 3.56 40.93 1.38
CA ILE A 63 4.11 40.51 0.06
C ILE A 63 3.14 40.82 -1.08
N PRO A 64 2.86 42.11 -1.36
CA PRO A 64 2.07 42.47 -2.53
C PRO A 64 2.78 41.95 -3.78
N HIS A 65 2.04 41.30 -4.67
CA HIS A 65 2.64 40.72 -5.87
C HIS A 65 1.68 40.73 -7.05
N CYS A 66 2.20 40.84 -8.27
CA CYS A 66 1.39 40.76 -9.48
C CYS A 66 2.14 40.21 -10.69
N ARG A 67 1.35 39.77 -11.67
CA ARG A 67 1.82 39.53 -13.03
C ARG A 67 1.35 40.68 -13.89
N THR A 68 2.27 41.30 -14.62
CA THR A 68 1.96 42.47 -15.42
C THR A 68 2.80 42.52 -16.69
N ALA A 69 2.23 43.09 -17.77
CA ALA A 69 2.98 43.43 -18.97
C ALA A 69 3.89 44.66 -18.76
N ALA A 70 3.69 45.41 -17.65
CA ALA A 70 4.41 46.63 -17.35
C ALA A 70 5.85 46.39 -16.89
N VAL A 71 6.23 45.18 -16.45
CA VAL A 71 7.62 44.85 -16.10
C VAL A 71 8.28 44.02 -17.19
N THR A 72 9.55 44.30 -17.46
CA THR A 72 10.31 43.64 -18.52
C THR A 72 11.08 42.42 -18.02
N GLU A 73 11.28 42.32 -16.71
CA GLU A 73 11.98 41.22 -16.04
C GLU A 73 11.48 41.03 -14.59
N PRO A 74 11.67 39.83 -13.99
CA PRO A 74 11.28 39.58 -12.61
C PRO A 74 11.97 40.55 -11.64
N THR A 75 11.17 41.25 -10.85
CA THR A 75 11.63 42.34 -9.99
C THR A 75 11.07 42.20 -8.58
N LEU A 76 11.91 42.45 -7.59
CA LEU A 76 11.56 42.59 -6.18
C LEU A 76 11.97 43.98 -5.71
N ALA A 77 11.01 44.75 -5.21
CA ALA A 77 11.25 45.97 -4.45
C ALA A 77 10.97 45.70 -2.97
N PHE A 78 11.78 46.31 -2.10
CA PHE A 78 11.66 46.15 -0.66
C PHE A 78 11.50 47.50 0.03
N ALA A 79 10.55 47.60 0.95
CA ALA A 79 10.42 48.74 1.85
C ALA A 79 10.43 48.30 3.31
N ARG A 80 11.18 49.03 4.15
CA ARG A 80 10.97 49.08 5.59
C ARG A 80 10.27 50.39 5.93
N LEU A 81 9.03 50.32 6.41
CA LEU A 81 8.18 51.46 6.67
C LEU A 81 8.47 52.06 8.05
N SER A 82 8.51 53.38 8.14
CA SER A 82 8.59 54.08 9.44
C SER A 82 7.28 53.97 10.24
N ASP A 83 6.16 53.94 9.51
CA ASP A 83 4.81 53.78 10.04
C ASP A 83 4.23 52.48 9.46
N PRO A 84 4.03 51.42 10.27
CA PRO A 84 3.48 50.15 9.80
C PRO A 84 2.07 50.32 9.20
N VAL A 85 1.80 49.63 8.09
CA VAL A 85 0.55 49.73 7.32
C VAL A 85 -0.20 48.41 7.33
N ASP A 86 -1.53 48.47 7.46
CA ASP A 86 -2.39 47.29 7.41
C ASP A 86 -2.55 46.77 5.97
N PHE A 87 -2.16 45.51 5.75
CA PHE A 87 -2.32 44.76 4.50
C PHE A 87 -3.38 43.65 4.61
N GLY A 88 -4.21 43.66 5.65
CA GLY A 88 -5.34 42.75 5.86
C GLY A 88 -5.02 41.50 6.68
N ASP A 89 -4.05 41.57 7.60
CA ASP A 89 -3.77 40.57 8.65
C ASP A 89 -3.83 41.25 10.04
N ASP A 90 -3.85 40.48 11.13
CA ASP A 90 -4.08 40.99 12.50
C ASP A 90 -2.98 41.98 12.99
N ASP A 91 -1.77 41.96 12.38
CA ASP A 91 -0.64 42.84 12.70
C ASP A 91 -0.26 43.76 11.52
N PRO A 92 -0.16 45.10 11.72
CA PRO A 92 0.35 46.03 10.71
C PRO A 92 1.76 45.68 10.23
N SER A 93 2.02 45.83 8.94
CA SER A 93 3.29 45.44 8.31
C SER A 93 4.29 46.59 8.24
N ASP A 94 5.50 46.38 8.79
CA ASP A 94 6.65 47.27 8.66
C ASP A 94 7.58 46.86 7.52
N LEU A 95 7.57 45.58 7.10
CA LEU A 95 8.37 45.08 5.99
C LEU A 95 7.48 44.75 4.78
N VAL A 96 7.77 45.33 3.62
CA VAL A 96 6.97 45.14 2.40
C VAL A 96 7.86 44.62 1.27
N PHE A 97 7.51 43.46 0.72
CA PHE A 97 8.18 42.81 -0.39
C PHE A 97 7.30 42.86 -1.64
N PHE A 98 7.47 43.88 -2.45
CA PHE A 98 6.70 44.04 -3.68
C PHE A 98 7.32 43.26 -4.83
N ILE A 99 6.63 42.24 -5.31
CA ILE A 99 7.13 41.31 -6.34
C ILE A 99 6.33 41.45 -7.63
N ALA A 100 7.01 41.77 -8.72
CA ALA A 100 6.40 41.89 -10.04
C ALA A 100 7.09 40.98 -11.05
N ALA A 101 6.31 40.27 -11.87
CA ALA A 101 6.84 39.41 -12.93
C ALA A 101 6.15 39.64 -14.30
N PRO A 102 6.90 39.49 -15.41
CA PRO A 102 6.33 39.56 -16.75
C PRO A 102 5.29 38.46 -17.00
N ILE A 103 4.30 38.74 -17.84
CA ILE A 103 3.32 37.74 -18.31
C ILE A 103 4.06 36.64 -19.08
N GLY A 104 3.86 35.37 -18.70
CA GLY A 104 4.50 34.20 -19.32
C GLY A 104 5.72 33.64 -18.58
N ALA A 105 6.17 34.27 -17.49
CA ALA A 105 7.26 33.79 -16.63
C ALA A 105 6.76 32.86 -15.49
N ASP A 106 5.90 31.88 -15.82
CA ASP A 106 5.09 31.14 -14.83
C ASP A 106 5.89 30.26 -13.86
N THR A 107 7.11 29.84 -14.21
CA THR A 107 7.95 28.97 -13.36
C THR A 107 8.93 29.72 -12.48
N ASP A 108 9.49 30.83 -12.96
CA ASP A 108 10.50 31.61 -12.23
C ASP A 108 9.86 32.46 -11.11
N HIS A 109 8.69 33.04 -11.36
CA HIS A 109 7.97 33.86 -10.39
C HIS A 109 7.50 33.06 -9.15
N LEU A 110 6.92 31.87 -9.36
CA LEU A 110 6.51 31.00 -8.24
C LEU A 110 7.73 30.45 -7.47
N ALA A 111 8.85 30.21 -8.16
CA ALA A 111 10.09 29.80 -7.51
C ALA A 111 10.66 30.91 -6.61
N ILE A 112 10.67 32.16 -7.08
CA ILE A 112 11.11 33.34 -6.31
C ILE A 112 10.18 33.57 -5.11
N LEU A 113 8.86 33.63 -5.34
CA LEU A 113 7.86 33.79 -4.26
C LEU A 113 8.00 32.68 -3.22
N SER A 114 8.13 31.42 -3.64
CA SER A 114 8.29 30.31 -2.70
C SER A 114 9.61 30.36 -1.92
N THR A 115 10.66 30.94 -2.50
CA THR A 115 11.99 31.03 -1.85
C THR A 115 12.04 32.19 -0.87
N ILE A 116 11.51 33.36 -1.28
CA ILE A 116 11.37 34.53 -0.40
C ILE A 116 10.38 34.24 0.73
N ALA A 117 9.20 33.67 0.46
CA ALA A 117 8.25 33.29 1.50
C ALA A 117 8.87 32.30 2.51
N ARG A 118 9.68 31.33 2.05
CA ARG A 118 10.44 30.44 2.95
C ARG A 118 11.51 31.18 3.76
N ALA A 119 12.17 32.17 3.15
CA ALA A 119 13.17 32.98 3.84
C ALA A 119 12.54 33.85 4.94
N LEU A 120 11.34 34.39 4.70
CA LEU A 120 10.60 35.26 5.60
C LEU A 120 10.03 34.55 6.83
N VAL A 121 9.94 33.21 6.81
CA VAL A 121 9.62 32.42 8.00
C VAL A 121 10.81 32.35 8.99
N ARG A 122 12.03 32.71 8.56
CA ARG A 122 13.22 32.66 9.43
C ARG A 122 13.32 33.98 10.20
N GLU A 123 13.06 33.96 11.50
CA GLU A 123 13.18 35.14 12.39
C GLU A 123 14.54 35.83 12.23
N GLU A 124 15.65 35.09 12.20
CA GLU A 124 17.00 35.65 12.00
C GLU A 124 17.12 36.49 10.71
N PHE A 125 16.44 36.08 9.64
CA PHE A 125 16.46 36.80 8.36
C PHE A 125 15.62 38.07 8.44
N VAL A 126 14.44 37.98 9.05
CA VAL A 126 13.54 39.13 9.26
C VAL A 126 14.18 40.16 10.20
N ASP A 127 14.80 39.70 11.29
CA ASP A 127 15.53 40.54 12.23
C ASP A 127 16.75 41.18 11.57
N ALA A 128 17.49 40.44 10.73
CA ALA A 128 18.59 41.00 9.95
C ALA A 128 18.09 42.11 9.00
N LEU A 129 16.92 41.94 8.38
CA LEU A 129 16.32 42.98 7.53
C LEU A 129 15.82 44.19 8.33
N ARG A 130 15.34 44.01 9.56
CA ARG A 130 15.00 45.12 10.47
C ARG A 130 16.23 45.84 11.03
N ALA A 131 17.34 45.12 11.19
CA ALA A 131 18.60 45.68 11.65
C ALA A 131 19.44 46.31 10.53
N ALA A 132 19.18 45.95 9.27
CA ALA A 132 19.94 46.43 8.12
C ALA A 132 19.97 47.96 8.05
N THR A 133 21.15 48.52 7.83
CA THR A 133 21.40 49.97 7.89
C THR A 133 21.57 50.61 6.51
N SER A 134 21.61 49.79 5.45
CA SER A 134 21.83 50.27 4.09
C SER A 134 21.13 49.41 3.02
N ALA A 135 20.79 50.02 1.89
CA ALA A 135 20.19 49.32 0.75
C ALA A 135 21.06 48.17 0.19
N PRO A 136 22.40 48.30 0.07
CA PRO A 136 23.26 47.18 -0.35
C PRO A 136 23.26 46.00 0.62
N GLU A 137 23.13 46.26 1.91
CA GLU A 137 23.06 45.21 2.95
C GLU A 137 21.77 44.38 2.80
N VAL A 138 20.63 45.04 2.58
CA VAL A 138 19.35 44.38 2.27
C VAL A 138 19.44 43.53 1.00
N VAL A 139 20.04 44.07 -0.07
CA VAL A 139 20.23 43.33 -1.32
C VAL A 139 21.06 42.07 -1.07
N SER A 140 22.16 42.17 -0.31
CA SER A 140 23.00 41.02 0.03
C SER A 140 22.23 39.95 0.82
N LEU A 141 21.45 40.37 1.82
CA LEU A 141 20.63 39.46 2.63
C LEU A 141 19.61 38.71 1.75
N ILE A 142 18.93 39.44 0.86
CA ILE A 142 17.93 38.87 -0.04
C ILE A 142 18.58 37.95 -1.09
N ASP A 143 19.69 38.36 -1.70
CA ASP A 143 20.44 37.55 -2.68
C ASP A 143 20.96 36.25 -2.05
N GLU A 144 21.44 36.28 -0.81
CA GLU A 144 21.83 35.09 -0.06
C GLU A 144 20.62 34.18 0.22
N ALA A 145 19.48 34.76 0.55
CA ALA A 145 18.25 34.02 0.82
C ALA A 145 17.67 33.32 -0.43
N ILE A 146 17.90 33.86 -1.62
CA ILE A 146 17.41 33.30 -2.89
C ILE A 146 18.45 32.43 -3.63
N ALA A 147 19.69 32.35 -3.14
CA ALA A 147 20.73 31.52 -3.73
C ALA A 147 20.39 30.01 -3.59
N PRO A 148 20.58 29.19 -4.64
CA PRO A 148 20.33 27.75 -4.57
C PRO A 148 21.31 27.08 -3.61
N ALA A 149 20.79 26.39 -2.58
CA ALA A 149 21.60 25.64 -1.64
C ALA A 149 22.47 24.57 -2.35
N PRO A 150 23.74 24.37 -1.97
CA PRO A 150 24.58 23.34 -2.57
C PRO A 150 24.00 21.94 -2.30
N ALA A 151 24.06 21.08 -3.32
CA ALA A 151 23.75 19.66 -3.20
C ALA A 151 24.69 19.00 -2.17
N ALA A 152 24.12 18.44 -1.11
CA ALA A 152 24.86 17.76 -0.06
C ALA A 152 25.47 16.45 -0.60
N ASN A 153 26.80 16.41 -0.67
CA ASN A 153 27.57 15.19 -0.90
C ASN A 153 27.81 14.44 0.43
N ALA A 154 27.79 13.11 0.30
CA ALA A 154 28.26 12.02 1.17
C ALA A 154 28.78 12.34 2.60
N ALA A 155 28.25 11.56 3.54
CA ALA A 155 28.46 11.57 4.98
C ALA A 155 29.92 11.39 5.46
N ALA A 156 30.25 12.08 6.55
CA ALA A 156 31.32 11.73 7.49
C ALA A 156 30.77 10.82 8.61
N PRO A 157 31.61 9.98 9.26
CA PRO A 157 31.16 9.09 10.34
C PRO A 157 30.82 9.87 11.61
N ALA A 158 29.75 9.46 12.30
CA ALA A 158 29.17 10.15 13.46
C ALA A 158 30.02 10.02 14.74
N SER A 159 30.00 11.08 15.57
CA SER A 159 30.37 11.04 16.98
C SER A 159 29.23 10.43 17.82
N SER A 160 29.57 9.85 18.97
CA SER A 160 28.67 9.00 19.79
C SER A 160 27.56 9.73 20.56
N ASP A 161 27.41 11.05 20.41
CA ASP A 161 26.45 11.87 21.19
C ASP A 161 25.31 12.49 20.34
N GLN A 162 25.25 12.21 19.03
CA GLN A 162 24.23 12.82 18.17
C GLN A 162 22.93 12.01 18.16
N ARG A 163 21.81 12.63 18.55
CA ARG A 163 20.46 12.02 18.46
C ARG A 163 20.11 11.65 17.01
N VAL A 164 19.48 10.49 16.84
CA VAL A 164 19.11 9.93 15.54
C VAL A 164 17.60 9.79 15.48
N LEU A 165 16.97 10.52 14.55
CA LEU A 165 15.55 10.37 14.23
C LEU A 165 15.40 9.78 12.82
N VAL A 166 14.27 9.14 12.57
CA VAL A 166 13.85 8.75 11.22
C VAL A 166 12.44 9.27 10.96
N ALA A 167 12.11 9.58 9.70
CA ALA A 167 10.75 9.97 9.35
C ALA A 167 10.22 9.26 8.10
N VAL A 168 8.89 9.17 7.99
CA VAL A 168 8.18 8.81 6.76
C VAL A 168 7.22 9.93 6.41
N THR A 169 7.24 10.34 5.15
CA THR A 169 6.31 11.33 4.59
C THR A 169 5.50 10.71 3.46
N ALA A 170 4.18 10.92 3.44
CA ALA A 170 3.29 10.30 2.46
C ALA A 170 1.97 11.05 2.33
N CYS A 171 1.67 11.62 1.16
CA CYS A 171 0.38 12.26 0.86
C CYS A 171 -0.36 11.49 -0.24
N PRO A 172 -1.69 11.65 -0.39
CA PRO A 172 -2.48 10.81 -1.28
C PRO A 172 -2.05 10.95 -2.74
N THR A 173 -1.59 12.13 -3.17
CA THR A 173 -1.06 12.35 -4.52
C THR A 173 0.44 12.04 -4.61
N GLY A 174 1.18 12.20 -3.51
CA GLY A 174 2.61 11.92 -3.43
C GLY A 174 3.49 12.87 -4.26
N ILE A 175 3.02 14.08 -4.62
CA ILE A 175 3.72 14.97 -5.57
C ILE A 175 4.44 16.12 -4.86
N ALA A 176 3.72 17.00 -4.19
CA ALA A 176 4.31 18.20 -3.59
C ALA A 176 4.49 18.05 -2.08
N HIS A 177 3.38 17.87 -1.35
CA HIS A 177 3.40 17.88 0.11
C HIS A 177 4.30 16.78 0.71
N THR A 178 4.39 15.60 0.10
CA THR A 178 5.31 14.53 0.54
C THR A 178 6.77 15.00 0.59
N TYR A 179 7.27 15.56 -0.52
CA TYR A 179 8.65 16.02 -0.57
C TYR A 179 8.86 17.33 0.19
N MET A 180 7.86 18.21 0.22
CA MET A 180 7.92 19.44 1.04
C MET A 180 8.03 19.14 2.53
N ALA A 181 7.26 18.17 3.04
CA ALA A 181 7.35 17.76 4.45
C ALA A 181 8.70 17.12 4.76
N ALA A 182 9.24 16.33 3.83
CA ALA A 182 10.56 15.74 3.99
C ALA A 182 11.66 16.79 4.05
N ASP A 183 11.66 17.73 3.09
CA ASP A 183 12.62 18.83 3.04
C ASP A 183 12.53 19.71 4.29
N ALA A 184 11.31 20.01 4.76
CA ALA A 184 11.07 20.82 5.95
C ALA A 184 11.58 20.14 7.23
N LEU A 185 11.30 18.85 7.41
CA LEU A 185 11.81 18.06 8.54
C LEU A 185 13.34 17.93 8.52
N VAL A 186 13.95 17.66 7.36
CA VAL A 186 15.41 17.56 7.22
C VAL A 186 16.07 18.90 7.53
N ALA A 187 15.53 20.00 6.99
CA ALA A 187 16.05 21.34 7.24
C ALA A 187 16.01 21.69 8.73
N GLU A 188 14.91 21.36 9.42
CA GLU A 188 14.74 21.67 10.83
C GLU A 188 15.60 20.79 11.75
N ALA A 189 15.72 19.49 11.45
CA ALA A 189 16.62 18.60 12.18
C ALA A 189 18.09 19.04 12.06
N LYS A 190 18.49 19.52 10.88
CA LYS A 190 19.84 20.05 10.65
C LYS A 190 20.15 21.27 11.52
N LYS A 191 19.19 22.20 11.71
CA LYS A 191 19.37 23.37 12.61
C LYS A 191 19.65 22.93 14.06
N ARG A 192 19.03 21.84 14.49
CA ARG A 192 19.12 21.32 15.86
C ARG A 192 20.29 20.34 16.06
N GLY A 193 21.11 20.13 15.03
CA GLY A 193 22.20 19.16 15.07
C GLY A 193 21.74 17.72 15.21
N ILE A 194 20.50 17.40 14.80
CA ILE A 194 19.92 16.05 14.89
C ILE A 194 20.17 15.33 13.57
N ARG A 195 20.58 14.06 13.63
CA ARG A 195 20.63 13.23 12.43
C ARG A 195 19.22 12.76 12.12
N LEU A 196 18.64 13.27 11.02
CA LEU A 196 17.35 12.82 10.51
C LEU A 196 17.48 12.31 9.08
N GLU A 197 16.98 11.11 8.80
CA GLU A 197 16.72 10.64 7.44
C GLU A 197 15.23 10.42 7.23
N VAL A 198 14.75 10.81 6.06
CA VAL A 198 13.32 10.77 5.72
C VAL A 198 13.08 9.85 4.54
N GLU A 199 12.16 8.92 4.70
CA GLU A 199 11.59 8.16 3.60
C GLU A 199 10.41 8.91 2.97
N THR A 200 10.52 9.28 1.70
CA THR A 200 9.40 9.81 0.93
C THR A 200 8.64 8.68 0.25
N GLN A 201 7.43 8.39 0.69
CA GLN A 201 6.52 7.45 0.01
C GLN A 201 5.62 8.21 -0.96
N GLY A 202 6.23 8.74 -2.01
CA GLY A 202 5.60 9.63 -3.00
C GLY A 202 5.38 8.99 -4.37
N SER A 203 4.81 9.78 -5.29
CA SER A 203 4.55 9.41 -6.68
C SER A 203 5.82 9.11 -7.48
N SER A 204 6.98 9.67 -7.10
CA SER A 204 8.27 9.38 -7.75
C SER A 204 8.94 8.13 -7.20
N GLY A 205 8.19 7.25 -6.51
CA GLY A 205 8.72 6.07 -5.82
C GLY A 205 9.27 6.38 -4.43
N SER A 206 9.61 5.31 -3.70
CA SER A 206 10.20 5.37 -2.35
C SER A 206 11.59 4.72 -2.34
N THR A 207 12.50 5.31 -1.58
CA THR A 207 13.77 4.68 -1.20
C THR A 207 13.69 4.32 0.28
N ALA A 208 13.59 3.03 0.58
CA ALA A 208 13.44 2.57 1.95
C ALA A 208 14.64 2.92 2.83
N LEU A 209 14.40 3.38 4.06
CA LEU A 209 15.50 3.63 5.03
C LEU A 209 16.24 2.34 5.39
N ASP A 210 17.54 2.47 5.67
CA ASP A 210 18.39 1.39 6.14
C ASP A 210 17.85 0.78 7.46
N PRO A 211 17.62 -0.54 7.54
CA PRO A 211 17.22 -1.21 8.77
C PRO A 211 18.15 -0.93 9.97
N ALA A 212 19.45 -0.79 9.75
CA ALA A 212 20.40 -0.46 10.81
C ALA A 212 20.16 0.95 11.38
N LEU A 213 19.77 1.90 10.51
CA LEU A 213 19.42 3.24 10.94
C LEU A 213 18.11 3.26 11.73
N ILE A 214 17.10 2.51 11.28
CA ILE A 214 15.83 2.39 12.02
C ILE A 214 16.08 1.78 13.40
N ALA A 215 16.91 0.74 13.47
CA ALA A 215 17.31 0.12 14.74
C ALA A 215 18.05 1.10 15.66
N ALA A 216 18.90 1.97 15.11
CA ALA A 216 19.62 3.01 15.86
C ALA A 216 18.77 4.24 16.24
N ALA A 217 17.64 4.47 15.58
CA ALA A 217 16.84 5.67 15.78
C ALA A 217 16.19 5.74 17.18
N ASP A 218 16.24 6.91 17.80
CA ASP A 218 15.62 7.25 19.09
C ASP A 218 14.09 7.25 18.99
N ALA A 219 13.53 7.80 17.90
CA ALA A 219 12.10 7.85 17.62
C ALA A 219 11.82 7.93 16.10
N VAL A 220 10.57 7.71 15.71
CA VAL A 220 10.09 7.83 14.33
C VAL A 220 8.99 8.88 14.18
N ILE A 221 9.08 9.70 13.13
CA ILE A 221 8.07 10.70 12.76
C ILE A 221 7.28 10.20 11.55
N PHE A 222 5.96 10.11 11.66
CA PHE A 222 5.05 9.85 10.53
C PHE A 222 4.27 11.11 10.18
N ALA A 223 4.75 11.86 9.20
CA ALA A 223 4.04 13.00 8.62
C ALA A 223 3.28 12.54 7.38
N VAL A 224 2.10 11.94 7.59
CA VAL A 224 1.38 11.17 6.57
C VAL A 224 -0.12 11.46 6.57
N ASP A 225 -0.71 11.50 5.38
CA ASP A 225 -2.16 11.59 5.14
C ASP A 225 -2.72 10.25 4.60
N VAL A 226 -1.85 9.25 4.46
CA VAL A 226 -2.14 7.87 4.06
C VAL A 226 -1.34 6.92 4.96
N ASP A 227 -1.73 5.64 5.00
CA ASP A 227 -0.99 4.66 5.80
C ASP A 227 0.47 4.52 5.36
N VAL A 228 1.36 4.39 6.35
CA VAL A 228 2.78 4.12 6.16
C VAL A 228 2.95 2.69 5.63
N ARG A 229 3.53 2.53 4.45
CA ARG A 229 3.86 1.21 3.91
C ARG A 229 4.98 0.57 4.72
N ASP A 230 4.89 -0.75 4.88
CA ASP A 230 5.83 -1.56 5.67
C ASP A 230 6.03 -1.04 7.11
N ARG A 231 4.99 -0.43 7.71
CA ARG A 231 5.01 0.16 9.06
C ARG A 231 5.59 -0.76 10.13
N ALA A 232 5.41 -2.07 9.98
CA ALA A 232 5.92 -3.08 10.91
C ALA A 232 7.46 -3.02 11.12
N ARG A 233 8.22 -2.50 10.14
CA ARG A 233 9.68 -2.33 10.26
C ARG A 233 10.10 -1.31 11.33
N PHE A 234 9.17 -0.48 11.79
CA PHE A 234 9.37 0.49 12.86
C PHE A 234 8.81 0.02 14.22
N ALA A 235 8.33 -1.23 14.32
CA ALA A 235 7.68 -1.76 15.53
C ALA A 235 8.51 -1.51 16.80
N GLY A 236 7.83 -1.08 17.87
CA GLY A 236 8.44 -0.80 19.16
C GLY A 236 9.15 0.55 19.27
N LYS A 237 9.37 1.30 18.18
CA LYS A 237 9.94 2.66 18.25
C LYS A 237 8.91 3.67 18.78
N PRO A 238 9.32 4.63 19.65
CA PRO A 238 8.48 5.78 19.99
C PRO A 238 8.06 6.51 18.72
N VAL A 239 6.79 6.88 18.60
CA VAL A 239 6.23 7.43 17.37
C VAL A 239 5.49 8.73 17.61
N VAL A 240 5.75 9.71 16.74
CA VAL A 240 4.95 10.92 16.57
C VAL A 240 4.30 10.86 15.21
N GLN A 241 2.98 11.02 15.15
CA GLN A 241 2.22 10.94 13.92
C GLN A 241 1.33 12.18 13.74
N GLY A 242 1.28 12.69 12.51
CA GLY A 242 0.42 13.81 12.12
C GLY A 242 0.25 13.89 10.60
N PRO A 243 -0.66 14.76 10.11
CA PRO A 243 -0.86 14.95 8.67
C PRO A 243 0.40 15.50 8.00
N VAL A 244 0.56 15.27 6.69
CA VAL A 244 1.73 15.73 5.93
C VAL A 244 1.86 17.25 6.02
N LYS A 245 0.73 17.96 6.01
CA LYS A 245 0.66 19.42 6.18
C LYS A 245 1.41 19.87 7.45
N ARG A 246 1.28 19.12 8.55
CA ARG A 246 2.00 19.42 9.80
C ARG A 246 3.50 19.25 9.66
N GLY A 247 3.96 18.27 8.88
CA GLY A 247 5.38 18.11 8.54
C GLY A 247 5.94 19.27 7.70
N VAL A 248 5.08 20.00 6.98
CA VAL A 248 5.46 21.21 6.24
C VAL A 248 5.44 22.46 7.14
N GLU A 249 4.35 22.65 7.89
CA GLU A 249 4.08 23.90 8.62
C GLU A 249 4.70 23.93 10.02
N ALA A 250 4.83 22.77 10.68
CA ALA A 250 5.32 22.65 12.05
C ALA A 250 6.37 21.52 12.21
N PRO A 251 7.41 21.45 11.37
CA PRO A 251 8.42 20.39 11.45
C PRO A 251 9.18 20.40 12.79
N GLY A 252 9.41 21.59 13.38
CA GLY A 252 10.11 21.73 14.66
C GLY A 252 9.32 21.12 15.81
N ALA A 253 8.03 21.40 15.87
CA ALA A 253 7.13 20.79 16.87
C ALA A 253 7.09 19.27 16.75
N MET A 254 7.05 18.73 15.52
CA MET A 254 7.08 17.27 15.32
C MET A 254 8.42 16.65 15.74
N ILE A 255 9.54 17.35 15.55
CA ILE A 255 10.86 16.92 16.02
C ILE A 255 10.93 16.98 17.56
N ASP A 256 10.43 18.04 18.19
CA ASP A 256 10.42 18.19 19.64
C ASP A 256 9.56 17.13 20.32
N GLU A 257 8.38 16.85 19.76
CA GLU A 257 7.54 15.73 20.20
C GLU A 257 8.26 14.39 20.06
N ALA A 258 9.05 14.19 18.99
CA ALA A 258 9.76 12.94 18.76
C ALA A 258 10.91 12.75 19.75
N LEU A 259 11.64 13.81 20.08
CA LEU A 259 12.67 13.80 21.11
C LEU A 259 12.06 13.57 22.50
N ALA A 260 10.93 14.21 22.80
CA ALA A 260 10.21 13.99 24.05
C ALA A 260 9.70 12.54 24.16
N ALA A 261 9.15 11.99 23.07
CA ALA A 261 8.73 10.60 22.99
C ALA A 261 9.89 9.62 23.15
N ALA A 262 11.07 9.93 22.62
CA ALA A 262 12.27 9.12 22.81
C ALA A 262 12.73 9.05 24.28
N ALA A 263 12.51 10.11 25.05
CA ALA A 263 12.86 10.18 26.45
C ALA A 263 11.79 9.61 27.40
N ASN A 264 10.56 9.37 26.91
CA ASN A 264 9.44 8.93 27.71
C ASN A 264 9.19 7.40 27.56
N PRO A 265 9.32 6.59 28.64
CA PRO A 265 9.04 5.15 28.61
C PRO A 265 7.61 4.81 28.15
N ASP A 266 6.64 5.66 28.50
CA ASP A 266 5.20 5.48 28.26
C ASP A 266 4.72 6.12 26.94
N ALA A 267 5.64 6.61 26.10
CA ALA A 267 5.28 7.19 24.81
C ALA A 267 4.55 6.17 23.91
N ALA A 268 3.66 6.68 23.05
CA ALA A 268 3.05 5.87 22.00
C ALA A 268 4.15 5.24 21.14
N ARG A 269 4.04 3.92 20.89
CA ARG A 269 5.00 3.16 20.08
C ARG A 269 4.31 2.60 18.84
N VAL A 270 5.07 2.36 17.79
CA VAL A 270 4.55 1.67 16.62
C VAL A 270 4.13 0.25 17.01
N ALA A 271 2.83 -0.06 16.85
CA ALA A 271 2.30 -1.38 17.11
C ALA A 271 3.00 -2.43 16.23
N GLY A 272 3.52 -3.49 16.86
CA GLY A 272 4.07 -4.65 16.18
C GLY A 272 3.26 -5.88 16.53
N THR A 273 2.83 -6.64 15.52
CA THR A 273 2.61 -8.07 15.69
C THR A 273 4.01 -8.67 15.88
N GLU A 274 4.36 -9.10 17.08
CA GLU A 274 5.62 -9.80 17.34
C GLU A 274 5.70 -11.03 16.41
N THR A 275 6.44 -10.88 15.31
CA THR A 275 7.01 -12.04 14.63
C THR A 275 8.44 -12.12 15.11
N THR A 276 8.61 -12.80 16.24
CA THR A 276 9.91 -13.10 16.83
C THR A 276 10.69 -13.98 15.87
N THR A 277 11.56 -13.40 15.08
CA THR A 277 12.76 -14.08 14.55
C THR A 277 13.83 -13.03 14.29
N ALA A 278 14.49 -12.65 15.38
CA ALA A 278 15.84 -12.11 15.29
C ALA A 278 16.76 -13.21 14.76
N THR A 279 17.08 -13.15 13.47
CA THR A 279 18.37 -13.62 12.97
C THR A 279 18.98 -12.48 12.18
N THR A 280 20.10 -12.00 12.70
CA THR A 280 21.09 -11.17 12.02
C THR A 280 21.37 -11.75 10.63
N ASP A 281 20.97 -11.04 9.58
CA ASP A 281 21.66 -11.05 8.30
C ASP A 281 21.48 -9.69 7.61
N THR A 282 22.49 -8.85 7.80
CA THR A 282 22.88 -7.81 6.85
C THR A 282 23.24 -8.47 5.53
N ALA A 283 22.27 -8.60 4.63
CA ALA A 283 22.50 -8.83 3.22
C ALA A 283 21.31 -8.24 2.46
N SER A 284 21.56 -7.58 1.33
CA SER A 284 20.53 -7.12 0.42
C SER A 284 19.46 -8.20 0.29
N GLU A 285 18.19 -7.86 0.53
CA GLU A 285 17.07 -8.77 0.40
C GLU A 285 17.25 -9.64 -0.87
N HIS A 286 17.44 -10.95 -0.69
CA HIS A 286 17.87 -11.87 -1.75
C HIS A 286 16.92 -11.73 -2.96
N ALA A 287 17.45 -11.73 -4.19
CA ALA A 287 16.64 -11.48 -5.40
C ALA A 287 15.39 -12.38 -5.48
N GLY A 288 15.50 -13.63 -5.02
CA GLY A 288 14.37 -14.55 -4.90
C GLY A 288 13.27 -14.07 -3.93
N ARG A 289 13.62 -13.53 -2.76
CA ARG A 289 12.64 -12.96 -1.81
C ARG A 289 11.94 -11.73 -2.37
N LYS A 290 12.68 -10.87 -3.10
CA LYS A 290 12.08 -9.71 -3.80
C LYS A 290 11.08 -10.15 -4.87
N LEU A 291 11.47 -11.10 -5.72
CA LEU A 291 10.58 -11.66 -6.73
C LEU A 291 9.34 -12.27 -6.09
N GLN A 292 9.50 -13.09 -5.05
CA GLN A 292 8.38 -13.66 -4.31
C GLN A 292 7.45 -12.58 -3.76
N ARG A 293 7.98 -11.51 -3.16
CA ARG A 293 7.16 -10.39 -2.67
C ARG A 293 6.36 -9.75 -3.81
N TRP A 294 7.00 -9.44 -4.94
CA TRP A 294 6.32 -8.81 -6.08
C TRP A 294 5.18 -9.67 -6.63
N LEU A 295 5.43 -10.96 -6.80
CA LEU A 295 4.42 -11.90 -7.28
C LEU A 295 3.26 -12.04 -6.29
N LEU A 296 3.55 -12.16 -4.99
CA LEU A 296 2.51 -12.27 -3.97
C LEU A 296 1.69 -10.99 -3.82
N THR A 297 2.30 -9.81 -3.95
CA THR A 297 1.56 -8.54 -4.01
C THR A 297 0.61 -8.53 -5.20
N GLY A 298 1.10 -8.89 -6.39
CA GLY A 298 0.27 -9.05 -7.59
C GLY A 298 -0.97 -9.90 -7.35
N VAL A 299 -0.74 -11.10 -6.84
CA VAL A 299 -1.81 -12.06 -6.50
C VAL A 299 -2.77 -11.44 -5.50
N SER A 300 -2.30 -10.96 -4.36
CA SER A 300 -3.17 -10.49 -3.27
C SER A 300 -4.09 -9.35 -3.68
N TYR A 301 -3.61 -8.41 -4.49
CA TYR A 301 -4.46 -7.31 -5.00
C TYR A 301 -5.35 -7.72 -6.17
N MET A 302 -5.08 -8.84 -6.85
CA MET A 302 -5.96 -9.44 -7.85
C MET A 302 -7.15 -10.17 -7.21
N ILE A 303 -6.98 -10.81 -6.04
CA ILE A 303 -8.01 -11.65 -5.39
C ILE A 303 -9.39 -10.97 -5.31
N PRO A 304 -9.52 -9.70 -4.87
CA PRO A 304 -10.84 -9.06 -4.76
C PRO A 304 -11.62 -9.00 -6.08
N PHE A 305 -10.93 -8.82 -7.21
CA PHE A 305 -11.56 -8.79 -8.55
C PHE A 305 -12.19 -10.14 -8.89
N VAL A 306 -11.49 -11.23 -8.58
CA VAL A 306 -11.93 -12.59 -8.89
C VAL A 306 -13.01 -13.03 -7.91
N ALA A 307 -12.83 -12.75 -6.62
CA ALA A 307 -13.80 -13.11 -5.59
C ALA A 307 -15.16 -12.44 -5.83
N GLY A 308 -15.17 -11.13 -6.06
CA GLY A 308 -16.39 -10.41 -6.42
C GLY A 308 -16.94 -10.83 -7.78
N GLY A 309 -16.06 -10.97 -8.78
CA GLY A 309 -16.43 -11.30 -10.16
C GLY A 309 -17.09 -12.66 -10.31
N GLY A 310 -16.46 -13.71 -9.80
CA GLY A 310 -16.98 -15.08 -9.86
C GLY A 310 -18.28 -15.25 -9.09
N LEU A 311 -18.42 -14.58 -7.92
CA LEU A 311 -19.66 -14.61 -7.16
C LEU A 311 -20.81 -13.92 -7.90
N LEU A 312 -20.55 -12.77 -8.52
CA LEU A 312 -21.56 -12.06 -9.33
C LEU A 312 -21.98 -12.84 -10.57
N ILE A 313 -21.04 -13.52 -11.25
CA ILE A 313 -21.37 -14.45 -12.35
C ILE A 313 -22.29 -15.56 -11.85
N ALA A 314 -21.96 -16.18 -10.71
CA ALA A 314 -22.75 -17.25 -10.14
C ALA A 314 -24.15 -16.77 -9.70
N ILE A 315 -24.27 -15.57 -9.13
CA ILE A 315 -25.57 -14.95 -8.83
C ILE A 315 -26.34 -14.70 -10.13
N GLY A 316 -25.66 -14.26 -11.20
CA GLY A 316 -26.23 -14.11 -12.53
C GLY A 316 -26.88 -15.41 -13.02
N PHE A 317 -26.16 -16.53 -12.95
CA PHE A 317 -26.71 -17.85 -13.26
C PHE A 317 -27.85 -18.27 -12.34
N GLY A 318 -27.75 -18.00 -11.04
CA GLY A 318 -28.78 -18.33 -10.07
C GLY A 318 -30.11 -17.60 -10.31
N LEU A 319 -30.06 -16.34 -10.79
CA LEU A 319 -31.23 -15.50 -11.02
C LEU A 319 -31.82 -15.63 -12.43
N ALA A 320 -30.99 -15.84 -13.45
CA ALA A 320 -31.38 -15.78 -14.87
C ALA A 320 -31.11 -17.07 -15.66
N GLY A 321 -30.60 -18.12 -15.01
CA GLY A 321 -30.25 -19.39 -15.66
C GLY A 321 -28.92 -19.35 -16.41
N TYR A 322 -28.45 -20.52 -16.87
CA TYR A 322 -27.14 -20.66 -17.52
C TYR A 322 -27.03 -20.00 -18.89
N ASP A 323 -28.15 -19.86 -19.60
CA ASP A 323 -28.20 -19.23 -20.93
C ASP A 323 -27.86 -17.73 -20.89
N ILE A 324 -27.87 -17.11 -19.70
CA ILE A 324 -27.55 -15.69 -19.51
C ILE A 324 -26.14 -15.35 -20.01
N ASN A 325 -25.20 -16.30 -20.00
CA ASN A 325 -23.85 -16.09 -20.53
C ASN A 325 -23.85 -15.63 -22.00
N ALA A 326 -24.80 -16.12 -22.80
CA ALA A 326 -24.89 -15.77 -24.22
C ALA A 326 -25.67 -14.46 -24.47
N THR A 327 -26.56 -14.05 -23.56
CA THR A 327 -27.53 -12.97 -23.80
C THR A 327 -27.38 -11.75 -22.89
N ALA A 328 -26.58 -11.85 -21.82
CA ALA A 328 -26.51 -10.82 -20.78
C ALA A 328 -26.12 -9.44 -21.33
N SER A 329 -25.13 -9.37 -22.23
CA SER A 329 -24.67 -8.10 -22.80
C SER A 329 -25.76 -7.41 -23.62
N ASP A 330 -26.49 -8.17 -24.43
CA ASP A 330 -27.59 -7.65 -25.25
C ASP A 330 -28.78 -7.22 -24.38
N ILE A 331 -29.10 -7.98 -23.33
CA ILE A 331 -30.13 -7.63 -22.35
C ILE A 331 -29.78 -6.33 -21.63
N VAL A 332 -28.55 -6.20 -21.12
CA VAL A 332 -28.12 -4.98 -20.41
C VAL A 332 -28.09 -3.76 -21.35
N ALA A 333 -27.76 -3.94 -22.64
CA ALA A 333 -27.73 -2.86 -23.62
C ALA A 333 -29.13 -2.41 -24.08
N SER A 334 -30.10 -3.33 -24.12
CA SER A 334 -31.44 -3.11 -24.70
C SER A 334 -32.55 -2.93 -23.67
N SER A 335 -32.31 -3.30 -22.41
CA SER A 335 -33.29 -3.27 -21.31
C SER A 335 -32.88 -2.32 -20.18
N SER A 336 -33.83 -1.98 -19.32
CA SER A 336 -33.61 -1.21 -18.10
C SER A 336 -34.62 -1.61 -17.01
N LEU A 337 -34.50 -1.07 -15.80
CA LEU A 337 -35.50 -1.28 -14.73
C LEU A 337 -36.92 -0.82 -15.14
N TRP A 338 -37.02 0.05 -16.15
CA TRP A 338 -38.28 0.59 -16.66
C TRP A 338 -38.70 -0.02 -18.00
N ASN A 339 -37.86 -0.89 -18.58
CA ASN A 339 -38.11 -1.61 -19.84
C ASN A 339 -37.47 -3.00 -19.73
N LEU A 340 -38.19 -3.92 -19.08
CA LEU A 340 -37.66 -5.24 -18.74
C LEU A 340 -37.55 -6.15 -19.98
N PRO A 341 -36.55 -7.05 -20.03
CA PRO A 341 -36.42 -8.05 -21.07
C PRO A 341 -37.50 -9.13 -20.95
N ASP A 342 -37.60 -9.95 -21.99
CA ASP A 342 -38.30 -11.23 -21.89
C ASP A 342 -37.68 -12.06 -20.74
N GLY A 343 -38.52 -12.55 -19.82
CA GLY A 343 -38.07 -13.16 -18.55
C GLY A 343 -38.08 -12.19 -17.35
N GLY A 344 -38.41 -10.92 -17.56
CA GLY A 344 -38.76 -9.96 -16.50
C GLY A 344 -37.61 -9.50 -15.61
N PHE A 345 -37.96 -9.05 -14.41
CA PHE A 345 -37.04 -8.40 -13.47
C PHE A 345 -35.83 -9.25 -13.09
N TRP A 346 -36.04 -10.51 -12.74
CA TRP A 346 -34.95 -11.39 -12.29
C TRP A 346 -33.96 -11.73 -13.39
N THR A 347 -34.44 -11.87 -14.63
CA THR A 347 -33.58 -12.04 -15.81
C THR A 347 -32.70 -10.82 -16.04
N TYR A 348 -33.28 -9.62 -15.92
CA TYR A 348 -32.51 -8.37 -16.02
C TYR A 348 -31.46 -8.23 -14.90
N ILE A 349 -31.84 -8.45 -13.64
CA ILE A 349 -30.90 -8.37 -12.51
C ILE A 349 -29.80 -9.43 -12.64
N GLY A 350 -30.14 -10.65 -13.08
CA GLY A 350 -29.16 -11.69 -13.35
C GLY A 350 -28.20 -11.32 -14.49
N ALA A 351 -28.71 -10.72 -15.58
CA ALA A 351 -27.87 -10.18 -16.67
C ALA A 351 -26.91 -9.09 -16.17
N VAL A 352 -27.40 -8.14 -15.37
CA VAL A 352 -26.57 -7.08 -14.78
C VAL A 352 -25.49 -7.68 -13.88
N ALA A 353 -25.84 -8.60 -12.98
CA ALA A 353 -24.88 -9.29 -12.13
C ALA A 353 -23.83 -10.04 -12.95
N PHE A 354 -24.25 -10.75 -14.00
CA PHE A 354 -23.36 -11.47 -14.90
C PHE A 354 -22.38 -10.52 -15.61
N VAL A 355 -22.86 -9.40 -16.19
CA VAL A 355 -22.00 -8.44 -16.90
C VAL A 355 -20.99 -7.78 -15.97
N ILE A 356 -21.39 -7.37 -14.76
CA ILE A 356 -20.47 -6.80 -13.76
C ILE A 356 -19.43 -7.86 -13.34
N GLY A 357 -19.89 -9.09 -13.13
CA GLY A 357 -19.03 -10.20 -12.76
C GLY A 357 -18.00 -10.54 -13.85
N ALA A 358 -18.45 -10.62 -15.10
CA ALA A 358 -17.61 -10.86 -16.28
C ALA A 358 -16.60 -9.74 -16.49
N ALA A 359 -17.00 -8.47 -16.33
CA ALA A 359 -16.09 -7.33 -16.37
C ALA A 359 -15.02 -7.41 -15.27
N SER A 360 -15.41 -7.79 -14.05
CA SER A 360 -14.47 -7.97 -12.92
C SER A 360 -13.48 -9.10 -13.18
N MET A 361 -13.93 -10.23 -13.73
CA MET A 361 -13.05 -11.34 -14.16
C MET A 361 -12.10 -10.91 -15.30
N GLY A 362 -12.55 -10.03 -16.19
CA GLY A 362 -11.70 -9.46 -17.24
C GLY A 362 -10.49 -8.67 -16.72
N PHE A 363 -10.57 -8.14 -15.50
CA PHE A 363 -9.46 -7.47 -14.82
C PHE A 363 -8.49 -8.43 -14.11
N LEU A 364 -8.71 -9.75 -14.13
CA LEU A 364 -7.85 -10.71 -13.43
C LEU A 364 -6.38 -10.59 -13.84
N VAL A 365 -6.08 -10.74 -15.13
CA VAL A 365 -4.71 -10.66 -15.65
C VAL A 365 -4.16 -9.22 -15.63
N PRO A 366 -4.93 -8.18 -16.02
CA PRO A 366 -4.50 -6.78 -15.87
C PRO A 366 -4.17 -6.38 -14.44
N ALA A 367 -4.99 -6.76 -13.45
CA ALA A 367 -4.76 -6.44 -12.05
C ALA A 367 -3.51 -7.15 -11.53
N LEU A 368 -3.34 -8.45 -11.83
CA LEU A 368 -2.12 -9.17 -11.48
C LEU A 368 -0.87 -8.45 -12.01
N ALA A 369 -0.83 -8.17 -13.32
CA ALA A 369 0.32 -7.52 -13.96
C ALA A 369 0.56 -6.11 -13.40
N GLY A 370 -0.52 -5.33 -13.23
CA GLY A 370 -0.52 -4.01 -12.62
C GLY A 370 0.07 -3.99 -11.22
N PHE A 371 -0.36 -4.92 -10.37
CA PHE A 371 0.08 -4.97 -8.98
C PHE A 371 1.47 -5.62 -8.79
N ILE A 372 1.92 -6.48 -9.71
CA ILE A 372 3.33 -6.89 -9.80
C ILE A 372 4.20 -5.67 -10.15
N ALA A 373 3.83 -4.93 -11.19
CA ALA A 373 4.56 -3.75 -11.62
C ALA A 373 4.58 -2.67 -10.53
N TYR A 374 3.47 -2.49 -9.83
CA TYR A 374 3.36 -1.64 -8.64
C TYR A 374 4.29 -2.09 -7.51
N ALA A 375 4.39 -3.39 -7.23
CA ALA A 375 5.28 -3.90 -6.19
C ALA A 375 6.77 -3.65 -6.51
N MET A 376 7.11 -3.45 -7.78
CA MET A 376 8.46 -3.15 -8.25
C MET A 376 8.76 -1.65 -8.35
N ALA A 377 7.81 -0.89 -8.90
CA ALA A 377 8.01 0.49 -9.34
C ALA A 377 7.07 1.50 -8.67
N ASP A 378 6.27 1.06 -7.70
CA ASP A 378 5.24 1.85 -7.03
C ASP A 378 4.14 2.34 -8.01
N ARG A 379 3.44 3.43 -7.69
CA ARG A 379 2.36 4.02 -8.50
C ARG A 379 2.72 4.19 -9.99
N PRO A 380 3.94 4.62 -10.37
CA PRO A 380 4.33 4.68 -11.78
C PRO A 380 4.22 3.35 -12.55
N GLY A 381 4.32 2.22 -11.87
CA GLY A 381 4.20 0.89 -12.46
C GLY A 381 2.75 0.46 -12.76
N ILE A 382 1.75 1.08 -12.12
CA ILE A 382 0.35 0.65 -12.21
C ILE A 382 -0.14 0.66 -13.66
N ALA A 383 -0.15 1.83 -14.31
CA ALA A 383 -0.70 1.96 -15.66
C ALA A 383 0.02 1.05 -16.69
N PRO A 384 1.37 1.04 -16.78
CA PRO A 384 2.09 0.12 -17.64
C PRO A 384 1.77 -1.36 -17.38
N GLY A 385 1.68 -1.76 -16.11
CA GLY A 385 1.36 -3.13 -15.73
C GLY A 385 -0.06 -3.55 -16.12
N PHE A 386 -1.06 -2.69 -15.90
CA PHE A 386 -2.42 -2.94 -16.36
C PHE A 386 -2.50 -3.07 -17.88
N VAL A 387 -1.86 -2.15 -18.62
CA VAL A 387 -1.87 -2.16 -20.08
C VAL A 387 -1.21 -3.44 -20.63
N VAL A 388 -0.02 -3.81 -20.16
CA VAL A 388 0.64 -5.04 -20.64
C VAL A 388 -0.13 -6.30 -20.23
N GLY A 389 -0.82 -6.29 -19.08
CA GLY A 389 -1.70 -7.38 -18.68
C GLY A 389 -2.91 -7.52 -19.60
N THR A 390 -3.52 -6.41 -20.04
CA THR A 390 -4.57 -6.44 -21.07
C THR A 390 -4.06 -6.95 -22.40
N ILE A 391 -2.84 -6.57 -22.80
CA ILE A 391 -2.18 -7.11 -24.00
C ILE A 391 -1.91 -8.61 -23.86
N ALA A 392 -1.51 -9.09 -22.68
CA ALA A 392 -1.32 -10.52 -22.43
C ALA A 392 -2.62 -11.32 -22.64
N VAL A 393 -3.77 -10.78 -22.20
CA VAL A 393 -5.09 -11.38 -22.49
C VAL A 393 -5.38 -11.37 -23.98
N MET A 394 -5.20 -10.22 -24.65
CA MET A 394 -5.44 -10.07 -26.09
C MET A 394 -4.63 -11.05 -26.94
N MET A 395 -3.40 -11.35 -26.52
CA MET A 395 -2.50 -12.28 -27.21
C MET A 395 -2.74 -13.75 -26.85
N ASN A 396 -3.73 -14.07 -26.00
CA ASN A 396 -3.92 -15.40 -25.41
C ASN A 396 -2.68 -15.91 -24.63
N ALA A 397 -1.84 -15.00 -24.12
CA ALA A 397 -0.72 -15.34 -23.25
C ALA A 397 -1.17 -15.60 -21.79
N GLY A 398 -2.43 -15.28 -21.48
CA GLY A 398 -3.08 -15.61 -20.21
C GLY A 398 -2.35 -15.09 -18.97
N PHE A 399 -2.48 -15.82 -17.88
CA PHE A 399 -1.84 -15.49 -16.59
C PHE A 399 -0.30 -15.45 -16.67
N LEU A 400 0.33 -16.36 -17.41
CA LEU A 400 1.78 -16.38 -17.54
C LEU A 400 2.28 -15.11 -18.25
N GLY A 401 1.55 -14.68 -19.28
CA GLY A 401 1.78 -13.39 -19.92
C GLY A 401 1.57 -12.21 -18.97
N GLY A 402 0.60 -12.28 -18.06
CA GLY A 402 0.39 -11.30 -17.00
C GLY A 402 1.57 -11.20 -16.02
N ILE A 403 2.14 -12.33 -15.59
CA ILE A 403 3.33 -12.34 -14.72
C ILE A 403 4.53 -11.74 -15.46
N VAL A 404 4.86 -12.28 -16.64
CA VAL A 404 6.03 -11.85 -17.41
C VAL A 404 5.90 -10.38 -17.81
N GLY A 405 4.72 -9.99 -18.29
CA GLY A 405 4.38 -8.61 -18.63
C GLY A 405 4.46 -7.68 -17.42
N GLY A 406 3.88 -8.06 -16.28
CA GLY A 406 3.94 -7.26 -15.05
C GLY A 406 5.37 -7.05 -14.54
N LEU A 407 6.20 -8.10 -14.56
CA LEU A 407 7.63 -8.00 -14.21
C LEU A 407 8.39 -7.09 -15.19
N LEU A 408 8.09 -7.20 -16.49
CA LEU A 408 8.69 -6.36 -17.53
C LEU A 408 8.28 -4.89 -17.38
N ALA A 409 6.99 -4.61 -17.21
CA ALA A 409 6.46 -3.27 -16.97
C ALA A 409 7.04 -2.66 -15.69
N GLY A 410 7.10 -3.44 -14.60
CA GLY A 410 7.72 -3.03 -13.35
C GLY A 410 9.21 -2.72 -13.51
N LEU A 411 9.95 -3.56 -14.24
CA LEU A 411 11.37 -3.34 -14.50
C LEU A 411 11.60 -2.05 -15.30
N VAL A 412 10.85 -1.83 -16.37
CA VAL A 412 10.98 -0.63 -17.20
C VAL A 412 10.58 0.60 -16.41
N ALA A 413 9.43 0.58 -15.73
CA ALA A 413 8.97 1.70 -14.92
C ALA A 413 9.98 2.04 -13.80
N ALA A 414 10.48 1.06 -13.07
CA ALA A 414 11.48 1.27 -12.03
C ALA A 414 12.80 1.82 -12.58
N SER A 415 13.18 1.42 -13.81
CA SER A 415 14.38 1.94 -14.48
C SER A 415 14.22 3.42 -14.86
N LEU A 416 13.04 3.81 -15.34
CA LEU A 416 12.74 5.20 -15.68
C LEU A 416 12.67 6.11 -14.45
N THR A 417 12.19 5.60 -13.31
CA THR A 417 12.17 6.34 -12.04
C THR A 417 13.57 6.71 -11.54
N ARG A 418 14.60 5.93 -11.92
CA ARG A 418 15.99 6.19 -11.53
C ARG A 418 16.67 7.27 -12.38
N ILE A 419 16.03 7.72 -13.46
CA ILE A 419 16.60 8.75 -14.32
C ILE A 419 16.45 10.11 -13.61
N PRO A 420 17.55 10.81 -13.31
CA PRO A 420 17.48 12.11 -12.65
C PRO A 420 16.78 13.12 -13.57
N ALA A 421 15.64 13.65 -13.11
CA ALA A 421 14.85 14.61 -13.85
C ALA A 421 15.05 16.03 -13.29
N PRO A 422 15.16 17.06 -14.15
CA PRO A 422 15.21 18.45 -13.70
C PRO A 422 13.93 18.84 -12.95
N ARG A 423 13.98 19.85 -12.06
CA ARG A 423 12.89 20.17 -11.12
C ARG A 423 11.52 20.33 -11.79
N TRP A 424 11.47 20.94 -12.98
CA TRP A 424 10.26 21.15 -13.75
C TRP A 424 9.65 19.86 -14.33
N LEU A 425 10.47 18.83 -14.56
CA LEU A 425 10.07 17.56 -15.15
C LEU A 425 9.67 16.51 -14.09
N ARG A 426 10.11 16.68 -12.84
CA ARG A 426 9.89 15.69 -11.76
C ARG A 426 8.42 15.32 -11.56
N GLY A 427 7.50 16.29 -11.64
CA GLY A 427 6.06 16.01 -11.54
C GLY A 427 5.49 15.28 -12.76
N LEU A 428 6.06 15.50 -13.95
CA LEU A 428 5.62 14.88 -15.20
C LEU A 428 6.12 13.43 -15.33
N MET A 429 7.23 13.09 -14.66
CA MET A 429 7.82 11.75 -14.68
C MET A 429 6.81 10.65 -14.32
N PRO A 430 6.22 10.62 -13.11
CA PRO A 430 5.30 9.55 -12.71
C PRO A 430 3.91 9.68 -13.34
N VAL A 431 3.52 10.87 -13.80
CA VAL A 431 2.15 11.13 -14.31
C VAL A 431 2.01 10.81 -15.79
N VAL A 432 3.02 11.14 -16.61
CA VAL A 432 2.92 11.00 -18.07
C VAL A 432 4.07 10.19 -18.65
N ILE A 433 5.32 10.52 -18.30
CA ILE A 433 6.50 9.97 -18.99
C ILE A 433 6.68 8.49 -18.70
N ILE A 434 6.69 8.11 -17.41
CA ILE A 434 6.85 6.71 -17.02
C ILE A 434 5.66 5.87 -17.51
N PRO A 435 4.39 6.26 -17.29
CA PRO A 435 3.25 5.53 -17.85
C PRO A 435 3.33 5.35 -19.37
N LEU A 436 3.70 6.38 -20.12
CA LEU A 436 3.80 6.31 -21.58
C LEU A 436 4.93 5.39 -22.03
N LEU A 437 6.16 5.66 -21.60
CA LEU A 437 7.35 4.96 -22.08
C LEU A 437 7.40 3.50 -21.59
N ALA A 438 7.01 3.24 -20.33
CA ALA A 438 6.96 1.87 -19.83
C ALA A 438 5.85 1.07 -20.50
N SER A 439 4.70 1.68 -20.82
CA SER A 439 3.65 1.00 -21.59
C SER A 439 4.12 0.66 -23.00
N ILE A 440 4.74 1.61 -23.71
CA ILE A 440 5.27 1.37 -25.06
C ILE A 440 6.32 0.25 -25.04
N ALA A 441 7.27 0.32 -24.12
CA ALA A 441 8.35 -0.65 -24.06
C ALA A 441 7.85 -2.05 -23.63
N ALA A 442 7.08 -2.15 -22.55
CA ALA A 442 6.64 -3.44 -22.03
C ALA A 442 5.60 -4.09 -22.96
N SER A 443 4.56 -3.35 -23.37
CA SER A 443 3.54 -3.87 -24.28
C SER A 443 4.08 -4.09 -25.68
N GLY A 444 4.96 -3.21 -26.17
CA GLY A 444 5.64 -3.40 -27.45
C GLY A 444 6.50 -4.66 -27.46
N ALA A 445 7.30 -4.89 -26.42
CA ALA A 445 8.06 -6.13 -26.31
C ALA A 445 7.18 -7.38 -26.16
N MET A 446 6.04 -7.26 -25.46
CA MET A 446 5.05 -8.32 -25.36
C MET A 446 4.47 -8.66 -26.74
N ILE A 447 4.05 -7.67 -27.52
CA ILE A 447 3.47 -7.87 -28.87
C ILE A 447 4.50 -8.41 -29.86
N LEU A 448 5.68 -7.80 -29.89
CA LEU A 448 6.68 -8.05 -30.94
C LEU A 448 7.46 -9.35 -30.73
N PHE A 449 7.69 -9.76 -29.49
CA PHE A 449 8.66 -10.83 -29.18
C PHE A 449 8.14 -11.91 -28.23
N LEU A 450 7.46 -11.53 -27.14
CA LEU A 450 7.21 -12.47 -26.03
C LEU A 450 5.85 -13.16 -26.10
N GLY A 451 4.81 -12.47 -26.55
CA GLY A 451 3.43 -12.93 -26.41
C GLY A 451 3.11 -14.15 -27.26
N GLY A 452 3.64 -14.26 -28.48
CA GLY A 452 3.49 -15.46 -29.33
C GLY A 452 4.06 -16.73 -28.67
N PRO A 453 5.35 -16.74 -28.27
CA PRO A 453 5.94 -17.87 -27.55
C PRO A 453 5.22 -18.22 -26.23
N ILE A 454 4.79 -17.22 -25.46
CA ILE A 454 4.06 -17.46 -24.20
C ILE A 454 2.67 -18.04 -24.49
N ALA A 455 1.96 -17.55 -25.49
CA ALA A 455 0.66 -18.09 -25.89
C ALA A 455 0.78 -19.55 -26.35
N TRP A 456 1.81 -19.89 -27.12
CA TRP A 456 2.11 -21.28 -27.51
C TRP A 456 2.37 -22.18 -26.29
N LEU A 457 3.14 -21.69 -25.31
CA LEU A 457 3.37 -22.41 -24.07
C LEU A 457 2.08 -22.60 -23.28
N MET A 458 1.24 -21.56 -23.18
CA MET A 458 -0.06 -21.64 -22.53
C MET A 458 -0.97 -22.66 -23.20
N THR A 459 -1.07 -22.67 -24.53
CA THR A 459 -1.88 -23.67 -25.26
C THR A 459 -1.36 -25.08 -25.00
N THR A 460 -0.05 -25.28 -25.07
CA THR A 460 0.58 -26.59 -24.79
C THR A 460 0.29 -27.07 -23.37
N LEU A 461 0.36 -26.17 -22.38
CA LEU A 461 0.04 -26.49 -20.99
C LEU A 461 -1.45 -26.81 -20.81
N THR A 462 -2.34 -26.05 -21.45
CA THR A 462 -3.79 -26.32 -21.43
C THR A 462 -4.09 -27.67 -22.07
N ASP A 463 -3.52 -27.98 -23.23
CA ASP A 463 -3.71 -29.26 -23.91
C ASP A 463 -3.18 -30.42 -23.07
N TRP A 464 -2.02 -30.24 -22.43
CA TRP A 464 -1.49 -31.23 -21.50
C TRP A 464 -2.41 -31.46 -20.32
N LEU A 465 -2.89 -30.41 -19.65
CA LEU A 465 -3.85 -30.51 -18.55
C LEU A 465 -5.15 -31.20 -18.98
N ASN A 466 -5.66 -30.86 -20.16
CA ASN A 466 -6.87 -31.45 -20.72
C ASN A 466 -6.68 -32.91 -21.15
N SER A 467 -5.45 -33.32 -21.44
CA SER A 467 -5.12 -34.71 -21.75
C SER A 467 -5.08 -35.62 -20.51
N LEU A 468 -5.03 -35.04 -19.30
CA LEU A 468 -4.99 -35.80 -18.06
C LEU A 468 -6.33 -36.51 -17.85
N THR A 469 -6.32 -37.82 -17.98
CA THR A 469 -7.48 -38.69 -17.69
C THR A 469 -7.10 -39.78 -16.68
N GLY A 470 -8.10 -40.37 -16.03
CA GLY A 470 -7.90 -41.46 -15.06
C GLY A 470 -6.97 -41.05 -13.91
N VAL A 471 -5.81 -41.70 -13.78
CA VAL A 471 -4.87 -41.47 -12.67
C VAL A 471 -4.25 -40.06 -12.71
N GLY A 472 -4.06 -39.48 -13.90
CA GLY A 472 -3.39 -38.18 -14.04
C GLY A 472 -4.15 -37.03 -13.37
N ILE A 473 -5.47 -36.99 -13.54
CA ILE A 473 -6.32 -35.92 -12.98
C ILE A 473 -6.45 -36.05 -11.45
N VAL A 474 -6.45 -37.28 -10.94
CA VAL A 474 -6.44 -37.56 -9.50
C VAL A 474 -5.11 -37.15 -8.88
N LEU A 475 -3.98 -37.43 -9.53
CA LEU A 475 -2.66 -37.03 -9.06
C LEU A 475 -2.52 -35.50 -9.03
N LEU A 476 -3.06 -34.79 -10.02
CA LEU A 476 -3.12 -33.33 -9.99
C LEU A 476 -3.90 -32.85 -8.75
N GLY A 477 -5.06 -33.45 -8.47
CA GLY A 477 -5.84 -33.18 -7.26
C GLY A 477 -5.05 -33.41 -5.97
N VAL A 478 -4.27 -34.50 -5.88
CA VAL A 478 -3.37 -34.77 -4.74
C VAL A 478 -2.37 -33.63 -4.56
N ILE A 479 -1.68 -33.22 -5.63
CA ILE A 479 -0.67 -32.16 -5.58
C ILE A 479 -1.27 -30.84 -5.11
N LEU A 480 -2.40 -30.44 -5.69
CA LEU A 480 -3.11 -29.21 -5.32
C LEU A 480 -3.58 -29.26 -3.85
N GLY A 481 -4.10 -30.39 -3.41
CA GLY A 481 -4.53 -30.60 -2.03
C GLY A 481 -3.38 -30.54 -1.02
N LEU A 482 -2.22 -31.12 -1.36
CA LEU A 482 -1.01 -31.02 -0.55
C LEU A 482 -0.54 -29.57 -0.43
N MET A 483 -0.48 -28.84 -1.55
CA MET A 483 -0.03 -27.44 -1.58
C MET A 483 -0.94 -26.53 -0.76
N MET A 484 -2.26 -26.69 -0.88
CA MET A 484 -3.22 -25.89 -0.12
C MET A 484 -3.09 -26.08 1.40
N CYS A 485 -2.73 -27.27 1.86
CA CYS A 485 -2.65 -27.57 3.29
C CYS A 485 -1.24 -27.42 3.88
N PHE A 486 -0.22 -27.15 3.06
CA PHE A 486 1.19 -27.15 3.48
C PHE A 486 1.51 -26.06 4.51
N ASP A 487 1.05 -24.83 4.26
CA ASP A 487 1.38 -23.65 5.08
C ASP A 487 0.15 -22.80 5.45
N LEU A 488 -1.06 -23.36 5.33
CA LEU A 488 -2.31 -22.85 5.91
C LEU A 488 -2.59 -21.37 5.59
N GLY A 489 -2.41 -20.98 4.32
CA GLY A 489 -2.55 -19.61 3.83
C GLY A 489 -1.22 -18.90 3.54
N GLY A 490 -0.09 -19.61 3.72
CA GLY A 490 1.24 -19.15 3.37
C GLY A 490 1.53 -19.17 1.86
N PRO A 491 2.81 -18.97 1.47
CA PRO A 491 3.22 -18.88 0.07
C PRO A 491 2.84 -20.08 -0.83
N VAL A 492 2.98 -21.32 -0.36
CA VAL A 492 2.70 -22.53 -1.16
C VAL A 492 1.20 -22.66 -1.42
N ASN A 493 0.38 -22.46 -0.39
CA ASN A 493 -1.08 -22.37 -0.54
C ASN A 493 -1.46 -21.27 -1.55
N LYS A 494 -0.89 -20.06 -1.40
CA LYS A 494 -1.16 -18.95 -2.32
C LYS A 494 -0.75 -19.26 -3.75
N VAL A 495 0.32 -20.02 -3.99
CA VAL A 495 0.69 -20.46 -5.34
C VAL A 495 -0.36 -21.40 -5.93
N ALA A 496 -0.81 -22.41 -5.19
CA ALA A 496 -1.87 -23.31 -5.66
C ALA A 496 -3.19 -22.56 -5.91
N TYR A 497 -3.56 -21.65 -5.00
CA TYR A 497 -4.72 -20.80 -5.15
C TYR A 497 -4.63 -19.90 -6.39
N SER A 498 -3.49 -19.23 -6.57
CA SER A 498 -3.27 -18.34 -7.72
C SER A 498 -3.34 -19.10 -9.04
N PHE A 499 -2.76 -20.31 -9.08
CA PHE A 499 -2.82 -21.18 -10.24
C PHE A 499 -4.27 -21.53 -10.62
N ALA A 500 -5.09 -21.91 -9.63
CA ALA A 500 -6.50 -22.24 -9.87
C ALA A 500 -7.33 -21.03 -10.30
N VAL A 501 -7.17 -19.90 -9.60
CA VAL A 501 -7.85 -18.64 -9.93
C VAL A 501 -7.48 -18.15 -11.32
N ALA A 502 -6.19 -18.19 -11.66
CA ALA A 502 -5.69 -17.84 -12.99
C ALA A 502 -6.30 -18.71 -14.09
N GLY A 503 -6.51 -20.00 -13.80
CA GLY A 503 -7.14 -20.94 -14.71
C GLY A 503 -8.60 -20.61 -15.02
N LEU A 504 -9.34 -19.97 -14.10
CA LEU A 504 -10.76 -19.66 -14.29
C LEU A 504 -11.02 -18.82 -15.55
N GLY A 505 -10.10 -17.94 -15.93
CA GLY A 505 -10.23 -17.15 -17.17
C GLY A 505 -10.19 -17.98 -18.46
N ALA A 506 -9.64 -19.21 -18.41
CA ALA A 506 -9.60 -20.15 -19.52
C ALA A 506 -10.73 -21.18 -19.49
N ALA A 507 -11.61 -21.14 -18.48
CA ALA A 507 -12.74 -22.03 -18.37
C ALA A 507 -13.79 -21.73 -19.45
N SER A 508 -14.34 -22.78 -20.05
CA SER A 508 -15.46 -22.67 -20.99
C SER A 508 -16.33 -23.92 -20.91
N LEU A 509 -17.51 -23.89 -21.53
CA LEU A 509 -18.37 -25.09 -21.62
C LEU A 509 -17.63 -26.29 -22.22
N ALA A 510 -16.68 -26.07 -23.15
CA ALA A 510 -15.86 -27.11 -23.76
C ALA A 510 -14.61 -27.48 -22.95
N ASN A 511 -14.18 -26.64 -22.00
CA ASN A 511 -13.00 -26.84 -21.16
C ASN A 511 -13.34 -26.60 -19.68
N GLN A 512 -13.75 -27.67 -18.99
CA GLN A 512 -14.18 -27.63 -17.59
C GLN A 512 -13.03 -27.85 -16.59
N VAL A 513 -11.87 -28.36 -17.04
CA VAL A 513 -10.71 -28.68 -16.17
C VAL A 513 -10.29 -27.52 -15.26
N PRO A 514 -10.27 -26.24 -15.71
CA PRO A 514 -9.94 -25.14 -14.80
C PRO A 514 -10.95 -24.97 -13.65
N LEU A 515 -12.24 -25.25 -13.89
CA LEU A 515 -13.26 -25.23 -12.84
C LEU A 515 -13.08 -26.39 -11.85
N GLU A 516 -12.62 -27.54 -12.33
CA GLU A 516 -12.29 -28.69 -11.47
C GLU A 516 -11.11 -28.41 -10.56
N ILE A 517 -10.05 -27.83 -11.12
CA ILE A 517 -8.86 -27.38 -10.37
C ILE A 517 -9.28 -26.37 -9.28
N MET A 518 -10.15 -25.41 -9.60
CA MET A 518 -10.67 -24.46 -8.62
C MET A 518 -11.46 -25.14 -7.50
N ALA A 519 -12.34 -26.10 -7.83
CA ALA A 519 -13.07 -26.85 -6.82
C ALA A 519 -12.13 -27.65 -5.91
N ALA A 520 -11.13 -28.33 -6.46
CA ALA A 520 -10.18 -29.13 -5.69
C ALA A 520 -9.36 -28.26 -4.73
N VAL A 521 -8.90 -27.09 -5.19
CA VAL A 521 -8.20 -26.09 -4.38
C VAL A 521 -9.09 -25.55 -3.27
N MET A 522 -10.33 -25.16 -3.60
CA MET A 522 -11.27 -24.63 -2.61
C MET A 522 -11.64 -25.68 -1.56
N ALA A 523 -12.05 -26.87 -1.98
CA ALA A 523 -12.39 -27.97 -1.08
C ALA A 523 -11.23 -28.32 -0.15
N SER A 524 -10.00 -28.41 -0.69
CA SER A 524 -8.82 -28.78 0.10
C SER A 524 -8.47 -27.71 1.14
N GLY A 525 -8.56 -26.42 0.82
CA GLY A 525 -8.25 -25.38 1.82
C GLY A 525 -9.29 -25.24 2.93
N MET A 526 -10.50 -25.77 2.75
CA MET A 526 -11.53 -25.85 3.82
C MET A 526 -11.18 -26.92 4.87
N VAL A 527 -10.40 -27.95 4.50
CA VAL A 527 -10.20 -29.16 5.29
C VAL A 527 -9.41 -28.95 6.58
N PRO A 528 -8.26 -28.23 6.61
CA PRO A 528 -7.48 -28.08 7.84
C PRO A 528 -8.28 -27.53 9.03
N PRO A 529 -8.96 -26.37 8.94
CA PRO A 529 -9.76 -25.85 10.04
C PRO A 529 -10.94 -26.76 10.40
N LEU A 530 -11.64 -27.36 9.43
CA LEU A 530 -12.76 -28.29 9.71
C LEU A 530 -12.30 -29.57 10.42
N GLY A 531 -11.18 -30.14 10.01
CA GLY A 531 -10.61 -31.34 10.65
C GLY A 531 -10.12 -31.06 12.07
N LEU A 532 -9.50 -29.90 12.31
CA LEU A 532 -9.06 -29.49 13.64
C LEU A 532 -10.24 -29.14 14.56
N ALA A 533 -11.28 -28.50 14.02
CA ALA A 533 -12.53 -28.27 14.73
C ALA A 533 -13.16 -29.61 15.16
N LEU A 534 -13.26 -30.57 14.25
CA LEU A 534 -13.78 -31.91 14.53
C LEU A 534 -12.96 -32.65 15.59
N ALA A 535 -11.63 -32.61 15.49
CA ALA A 535 -10.73 -33.27 16.44
C ALA A 535 -10.83 -32.68 17.85
N SER A 536 -10.78 -31.34 17.97
CA SER A 536 -10.69 -30.62 19.23
C SER A 536 -12.03 -30.46 19.95
N THR A 537 -13.14 -30.33 19.22
CA THR A 537 -14.46 -30.06 19.81
C THR A 537 -15.36 -31.29 19.93
N VAL A 538 -15.18 -32.31 19.09
CA VAL A 538 -16.06 -33.49 19.05
C VAL A 538 -15.31 -34.76 19.44
N LEU A 539 -14.30 -35.16 18.68
CA LEU A 539 -13.75 -36.53 18.76
C LEU A 539 -12.80 -36.75 19.94
N ALA A 540 -11.96 -35.78 20.27
CA ALA A 540 -10.84 -35.99 21.18
C ALA A 540 -10.60 -34.81 22.13
N ARG A 541 -11.66 -34.14 22.60
CA ARG A 541 -11.61 -32.95 23.47
C ARG A 541 -10.51 -33.00 24.53
N LYS A 542 -10.40 -34.10 25.30
CA LYS A 542 -9.41 -34.31 26.37
C LYS A 542 -7.93 -34.28 25.93
N GLN A 543 -7.66 -34.39 24.63
CA GLN A 543 -6.31 -34.35 24.05
C GLN A 543 -5.88 -32.93 23.63
N PHE A 544 -6.80 -31.98 23.64
CA PHE A 544 -6.57 -30.58 23.30
C PHE A 544 -6.72 -29.69 24.54
N THR A 545 -5.93 -28.62 24.57
CA THR A 545 -5.98 -27.57 25.60
C THR A 545 -7.29 -26.77 25.52
N PRO A 546 -7.69 -26.05 26.59
CA PRO A 546 -8.86 -25.17 26.54
C PRO A 546 -8.81 -24.17 25.38
N VAL A 547 -7.66 -23.52 25.16
CA VAL A 547 -7.42 -22.57 24.08
C VAL A 547 -7.60 -23.22 22.70
N GLU A 548 -7.02 -24.41 22.49
CA GLU A 548 -7.21 -25.16 21.24
C GLU A 548 -8.70 -25.52 21.01
N ARG A 549 -9.48 -25.79 22.07
CA ARG A 549 -10.91 -26.08 21.92
C ARG A 549 -11.72 -24.84 21.56
N GLU A 550 -11.40 -23.70 22.14
CA GLU A 550 -12.05 -22.42 21.81
C GLU A 550 -11.76 -22.02 20.36
N ASN A 551 -10.49 -22.12 19.94
CA ASN A 551 -10.10 -21.95 18.54
C ASN A 551 -10.81 -22.96 17.63
N GLY A 552 -11.04 -24.18 18.10
CA GLY A 552 -11.77 -25.22 17.38
C GLY A 552 -13.25 -24.87 17.12
N VAL A 553 -13.89 -24.13 18.02
CA VAL A 553 -15.28 -23.66 17.80
C VAL A 553 -15.32 -22.65 16.66
N ALA A 554 -14.39 -21.68 16.65
CA ALA A 554 -14.29 -20.70 15.57
C ALA A 554 -13.89 -21.34 14.23
N ALA A 555 -13.04 -22.37 14.27
CA ALA A 555 -12.54 -23.06 13.09
C ALA A 555 -13.64 -23.75 12.25
N TRP A 556 -14.79 -24.10 12.83
CA TRP A 556 -15.93 -24.60 12.06
C TRP A 556 -16.40 -23.61 11.00
N LEU A 557 -16.67 -22.37 11.41
CA LEU A 557 -17.17 -21.33 10.52
C LEU A 557 -16.10 -20.90 9.52
N LEU A 558 -14.87 -20.68 10.00
CA LEU A 558 -13.74 -20.30 9.15
C LEU A 558 -13.48 -21.35 8.07
N GLY A 559 -13.45 -22.62 8.46
CA GLY A 559 -13.26 -23.71 7.51
C GLY A 559 -14.42 -23.88 6.52
N ALA A 560 -15.67 -23.74 7.00
CA ALA A 560 -16.84 -23.73 6.12
C ALA A 560 -16.80 -22.55 5.12
N SER A 561 -16.13 -21.46 5.46
CA SER A 561 -15.98 -20.26 4.62
C SER A 561 -14.78 -20.31 3.68
N PHE A 562 -14.03 -21.42 3.62
CA PHE A 562 -12.75 -21.51 2.90
C PHE A 562 -11.68 -20.51 3.41
N ILE A 563 -11.62 -20.34 4.74
CA ILE A 563 -10.59 -19.57 5.45
C ILE A 563 -9.66 -20.56 6.15
N SER A 564 -8.57 -20.94 5.47
CA SER A 564 -7.60 -21.93 5.96
C SER A 564 -6.85 -21.50 7.23
N GLU A 565 -6.81 -20.20 7.49
CA GLU A 565 -6.14 -19.53 8.60
C GLU A 565 -6.71 -19.95 9.96
N GLY A 566 -7.95 -20.46 10.01
CA GLY A 566 -8.53 -21.03 11.23
C GLY A 566 -7.73 -22.20 11.81
N ALA A 567 -6.81 -22.79 11.04
CA ALA A 567 -5.89 -23.84 11.48
C ALA A 567 -4.56 -23.30 12.05
N ILE A 568 -4.20 -22.03 11.81
CA ILE A 568 -2.91 -21.45 12.23
C ILE A 568 -2.68 -21.57 13.74
N PRO A 569 -3.64 -21.27 14.63
CA PRO A 569 -3.41 -21.38 16.07
C PRO A 569 -3.02 -22.79 16.53
N PHE A 570 -3.53 -23.82 15.85
CA PHE A 570 -3.17 -25.22 16.13
C PHE A 570 -1.79 -25.57 15.57
N ALA A 571 -1.48 -25.13 14.35
CA ALA A 571 -0.19 -25.37 13.72
C ALA A 571 0.95 -24.63 14.41
N ALA A 572 0.70 -23.43 14.94
CA ALA A 572 1.66 -22.71 15.76
C ALA A 572 1.98 -23.46 17.06
N ALA A 573 0.98 -24.13 17.65
CA ALA A 573 1.16 -24.91 18.87
C ALA A 573 1.81 -26.29 18.63
N ASP A 574 1.53 -26.96 17.50
CA ASP A 574 1.99 -28.34 17.22
C ASP A 574 2.21 -28.60 15.71
N PRO A 575 3.20 -27.93 15.08
CA PRO A 575 3.32 -27.89 13.61
C PRO A 575 3.62 -29.26 13.00
N LEU A 576 4.48 -30.05 13.66
CA LEU A 576 4.92 -31.37 13.18
C LEU A 576 3.79 -32.40 13.10
N ARG A 577 2.69 -32.18 13.82
CA ARG A 577 1.53 -33.07 13.81
C ARG A 577 0.37 -32.50 13.02
N VAL A 578 0.14 -31.20 13.12
CA VAL A 578 -1.00 -30.53 12.48
C VAL A 578 -0.80 -30.43 10.97
N ILE A 579 0.39 -30.02 10.51
CA ILE A 579 0.64 -29.79 9.07
C ILE A 579 0.56 -31.12 8.29
N PRO A 580 1.29 -32.20 8.67
CA PRO A 580 1.21 -33.45 7.92
C PRO A 580 -0.20 -34.08 7.92
N ALA A 581 -0.94 -33.98 9.04
CA ALA A 581 -2.33 -34.45 9.10
C ALA A 581 -3.24 -33.66 8.15
N SER A 582 -3.07 -32.34 8.11
CA SER A 582 -3.83 -31.46 7.22
C SER A 582 -3.50 -31.71 5.76
N MET A 583 -2.21 -31.92 5.44
CA MET A 583 -1.76 -32.30 4.10
C MET A 583 -2.36 -33.63 3.64
N LEU A 584 -2.43 -34.63 4.52
CA LEU A 584 -3.05 -35.92 4.20
C LEU A 584 -4.55 -35.76 3.87
N GLY A 585 -5.30 -35.03 4.70
CA GLY A 585 -6.71 -34.76 4.43
C GLY A 585 -6.94 -33.92 3.17
N GLY A 586 -6.09 -32.91 2.94
CA GLY A 586 -6.11 -32.08 1.73
C GLY A 586 -5.84 -32.88 0.47
N ALA A 587 -4.79 -33.72 0.47
CA ALA A 587 -4.44 -34.61 -0.63
C ALA A 587 -5.61 -35.51 -1.04
N VAL A 588 -6.28 -36.13 -0.06
CA VAL A 588 -7.44 -36.98 -0.31
C VAL A 588 -8.62 -36.16 -0.83
N THR A 589 -8.85 -34.97 -0.28
CA THR A 589 -9.94 -34.09 -0.73
C THR A 589 -9.76 -33.65 -2.17
N GLY A 590 -8.56 -33.18 -2.53
CA GLY A 590 -8.24 -32.80 -3.90
C GLY A 590 -8.32 -33.98 -4.86
N ALA A 591 -7.84 -35.16 -4.46
CA ALA A 591 -7.96 -36.39 -5.24
C ALA A 591 -9.42 -36.75 -5.54
N LEU A 592 -10.28 -36.76 -4.52
CA LEU A 592 -11.71 -37.08 -4.67
C LEU A 592 -12.44 -36.00 -5.48
N SER A 593 -12.16 -34.72 -5.23
CA SER A 593 -12.76 -33.61 -5.97
C SER A 593 -12.50 -33.72 -7.47
N MET A 594 -11.25 -33.98 -7.87
CA MET A 594 -10.90 -34.18 -9.28
C MET A 594 -11.44 -35.50 -9.83
N ALA A 595 -11.43 -36.59 -9.04
CA ALA A 595 -11.94 -37.90 -9.48
C ALA A 595 -13.43 -37.88 -9.81
N PHE A 596 -14.21 -37.10 -9.06
CA PHE A 596 -15.66 -36.97 -9.25
C PHE A 596 -16.05 -35.80 -10.16
N GLY A 597 -15.08 -35.13 -10.80
CA GLY A 597 -15.33 -34.02 -11.71
C GLY A 597 -16.12 -32.88 -11.04
N VAL A 598 -15.78 -32.55 -9.80
CA VAL A 598 -16.42 -31.45 -9.07
C VAL A 598 -15.91 -30.14 -9.65
N THR A 599 -16.80 -29.22 -10.02
CA THR A 599 -16.44 -27.93 -10.65
C THR A 599 -16.81 -26.76 -9.75
N SER A 600 -16.05 -25.67 -9.77
CA SER A 600 -16.39 -24.43 -9.07
C SER A 600 -16.12 -23.21 -9.92
N GLN A 601 -17.15 -22.38 -10.09
CA GLN A 601 -17.07 -21.11 -10.81
C GLN A 601 -16.66 -19.94 -9.90
N ALA A 602 -16.86 -20.09 -8.59
CA ALA A 602 -16.50 -19.11 -7.60
C ALA A 602 -15.14 -19.48 -6.99
N PRO A 603 -14.19 -18.53 -6.92
CA PRO A 603 -12.86 -18.79 -6.36
C PRO A 603 -12.84 -18.76 -4.82
N HIS A 604 -13.94 -18.35 -4.18
CA HIS A 604 -13.98 -18.13 -2.74
C HIS A 604 -15.41 -18.25 -2.18
N GLY A 605 -15.54 -18.40 -0.86
CA GLY A 605 -16.82 -18.40 -0.14
C GLY A 605 -17.27 -19.76 0.41
N GLY A 606 -16.55 -20.85 0.10
CA GLY A 606 -16.79 -22.18 0.67
C GLY A 606 -18.25 -22.63 0.55
N VAL A 607 -18.89 -22.98 1.68
CA VAL A 607 -20.30 -23.45 1.69
C VAL A 607 -21.30 -22.36 1.30
N PHE A 608 -20.93 -21.08 1.34
CA PHE A 608 -21.84 -19.97 0.99
C PHE A 608 -22.00 -19.81 -0.53
N VAL A 609 -21.18 -20.51 -1.32
CA VAL A 609 -21.22 -20.47 -2.80
C VAL A 609 -21.55 -21.82 -3.41
N LEU A 610 -22.23 -22.71 -2.68
CA LEU A 610 -22.59 -24.04 -3.19
C LEU A 610 -23.45 -23.98 -4.47
N PHE A 611 -24.21 -22.91 -4.68
CA PHE A 611 -24.96 -22.70 -5.92
C PHE A 611 -24.06 -22.49 -7.15
N ALA A 612 -22.79 -22.14 -6.95
CA ALA A 612 -21.75 -21.98 -7.98
C ALA A 612 -20.89 -23.23 -8.17
N VAL A 613 -21.24 -24.34 -7.50
CA VAL A 613 -20.48 -25.60 -7.49
C VAL A 613 -21.27 -26.67 -8.25
N GLY A 614 -20.62 -27.30 -9.21
CA GLY A 614 -21.13 -28.51 -9.86
C GLY A 614 -20.83 -29.75 -9.04
N ASN A 615 -21.67 -30.79 -9.11
CA ASN A 615 -21.51 -32.02 -8.33
C ASN A 615 -21.41 -31.77 -6.81
N ILE A 616 -22.30 -30.92 -6.27
CA ILE A 616 -22.33 -30.45 -4.88
C ILE A 616 -22.20 -31.59 -3.86
N LEU A 617 -22.86 -32.73 -4.08
CA LEU A 617 -22.79 -33.86 -3.16
C LEU A 617 -21.35 -34.39 -3.02
N TRP A 618 -20.64 -34.53 -4.15
CA TRP A 618 -19.25 -34.97 -4.17
C TRP A 618 -18.29 -33.91 -3.63
N PHE A 619 -18.58 -32.62 -3.82
CA PHE A 619 -17.85 -31.52 -3.18
C PHE A 619 -17.90 -31.66 -1.65
N LEU A 620 -19.10 -31.73 -1.08
CA LEU A 620 -19.32 -31.84 0.36
C LEU A 620 -18.75 -33.14 0.94
N LEU A 621 -18.92 -34.26 0.23
CA LEU A 621 -18.40 -35.55 0.67
C LEU A 621 -16.87 -35.58 0.67
N SER A 622 -16.23 -35.01 -0.36
CA SER A 622 -14.76 -34.92 -0.42
C SER A 622 -14.20 -34.12 0.76
N ILE A 623 -14.81 -32.97 1.08
CA ILE A 623 -14.43 -32.14 2.24
C ILE A 623 -14.64 -32.90 3.55
N ALA A 624 -15.80 -33.56 3.71
CA ALA A 624 -16.12 -34.31 4.93
C ALA A 624 -15.12 -35.46 5.16
N ILE A 625 -14.79 -36.21 4.11
CA ILE A 625 -13.79 -37.29 4.17
C ILE A 625 -12.42 -36.71 4.55
N GLY A 626 -11.97 -35.64 3.90
CA GLY A 626 -10.71 -34.98 4.22
C GLY A 626 -10.63 -34.45 5.65
N ALA A 627 -11.71 -33.84 6.15
CA ALA A 627 -11.80 -33.33 7.50
C ALA A 627 -11.73 -34.47 8.53
N VAL A 628 -12.42 -35.59 8.29
CA VAL A 628 -12.34 -36.79 9.13
C VAL A 628 -10.92 -37.36 9.12
N ILE A 629 -10.28 -37.48 7.95
CA ILE A 629 -8.90 -37.98 7.83
C ILE A 629 -7.94 -37.08 8.60
N THR A 630 -8.02 -35.76 8.42
CA THR A 630 -7.22 -34.79 9.17
C THR A 630 -7.42 -34.96 10.67
N ALA A 631 -8.68 -35.07 11.12
CA ALA A 631 -9.01 -35.21 12.53
C ALA A 631 -8.44 -36.50 13.13
N VAL A 632 -8.65 -37.63 12.47
CA VAL A 632 -8.14 -38.93 12.92
C VAL A 632 -6.62 -38.95 12.93
N ALA A 633 -5.98 -38.42 11.89
CA ALA A 633 -4.52 -38.36 11.78
C ALA A 633 -3.90 -37.50 12.89
N VAL A 634 -4.40 -36.29 13.14
CA VAL A 634 -3.86 -35.42 14.19
C VAL A 634 -4.07 -36.02 15.59
N ILE A 635 -5.21 -36.68 15.83
CA ILE A 635 -5.48 -37.41 17.08
C ILE A 635 -4.48 -38.56 17.26
N GLY A 636 -4.26 -39.35 16.21
CA GLY A 636 -3.28 -40.44 16.24
C GLY A 636 -1.87 -39.94 16.52
N LEU A 637 -1.43 -38.89 15.82
CA LEU A 637 -0.11 -38.29 16.00
C LEU A 637 0.07 -37.67 17.40
N LYS A 638 -0.95 -37.04 17.98
CA LYS A 638 -0.89 -36.49 19.35
C LYS A 638 -0.83 -37.58 20.43
N ARG A 639 -1.28 -38.81 20.14
CA ARG A 639 -1.09 -39.96 21.04
C ARG A 639 0.35 -40.49 21.02
N ILE A 640 1.03 -40.38 19.89
CA ILE A 640 2.44 -40.78 19.72
C ILE A 640 3.34 -39.64 20.25
N GLY A 641 3.65 -39.69 21.55
CA GLY A 641 4.54 -38.71 22.22
C GLY A 641 4.01 -38.15 23.52
N ARG A 642 2.78 -38.47 23.94
CA ARG A 642 2.39 -38.35 25.35
C ARG A 642 3.17 -39.41 26.14
N ARG A 643 4.32 -39.04 26.71
CA ARG A 643 4.78 -39.74 27.92
C ARG A 643 3.66 -39.60 28.96
N PRO A 644 3.28 -40.67 29.68
CA PRO A 644 2.33 -40.54 30.77
C PRO A 644 2.86 -39.43 31.70
N SER A 645 2.07 -38.38 31.91
CA SER A 645 2.40 -37.38 32.91
C SER A 645 2.43 -38.08 34.27
N ALA A 646 3.43 -37.79 35.09
CA ALA A 646 3.60 -38.33 36.45
C ALA A 646 2.32 -38.22 37.31
N ALA A 647 1.43 -37.27 37.00
CA ALA A 647 0.11 -37.13 37.62
C ALA A 647 -0.83 -38.35 37.44
N THR A 648 -0.60 -39.21 36.43
CA THR A 648 -1.39 -40.44 36.26
C THR A 648 -0.82 -41.61 37.07
N VAL A 649 0.47 -41.53 37.44
CA VAL A 649 1.13 -42.50 38.33
C VAL A 649 0.83 -42.16 39.79
N GLU A 650 0.73 -40.88 40.13
CA GLU A 650 0.33 -40.43 41.47
C GLU A 650 -1.14 -40.76 41.79
N ALA A 651 -2.05 -40.67 40.80
CA ALA A 651 -3.45 -41.08 40.97
C ALA A 651 -3.62 -42.62 41.06
N ALA A 652 -2.72 -43.39 40.44
CA ALA A 652 -2.71 -44.85 40.57
C ALA A 652 -2.05 -45.31 41.89
N GLY A 653 -1.00 -44.63 42.35
CA GLY A 653 -0.35 -44.89 43.64
C GLY A 653 -1.21 -44.47 44.83
N ALA A 654 -1.93 -43.35 44.73
CA ALA A 654 -2.86 -42.90 45.77
C ALA A 654 -4.07 -43.84 45.92
N ALA A 655 -4.50 -44.51 44.84
CA ALA A 655 -5.57 -45.51 44.91
C ALA A 655 -5.13 -46.78 45.67
N ASP A 656 -3.88 -47.20 45.51
CA ASP A 656 -3.29 -48.36 46.22
C ASP A 656 -3.07 -48.07 47.72
N ASP A 657 -2.63 -46.85 48.07
CA ASP A 657 -2.42 -46.46 49.48
C ASP A 657 -3.72 -46.27 50.26
N THR A 658 -4.84 -45.99 49.57
CA THR A 658 -6.15 -45.84 50.23
C THR A 658 -6.76 -47.20 50.59
N GLU A 659 -6.50 -48.27 49.81
CA GLU A 659 -6.92 -49.64 50.16
C GLU A 659 -6.10 -50.23 51.30
N ALA A 660 -4.80 -49.90 51.42
CA ALA A 660 -3.97 -50.38 52.52
C ALA A 660 -4.31 -49.74 53.89
N SER A 661 -4.77 -48.48 53.93
CA SER A 661 -5.13 -47.81 55.20
C SER A 661 -6.52 -48.18 55.72
N GLY A 662 -7.43 -48.62 54.83
CA GLY A 662 -8.80 -49.01 55.18
C GLY A 662 -8.92 -50.32 55.99
N VAL A 663 -7.88 -51.17 55.97
CA VAL A 663 -7.90 -52.48 56.65
C VAL A 663 -7.45 -52.39 58.12
N LEU A 664 -6.76 -51.32 58.54
CA LEU A 664 -6.28 -51.17 59.92
C LEU A 664 -7.25 -50.41 60.85
N ALA A 665 -8.29 -49.76 60.31
CA ALA A 665 -9.22 -48.94 61.10
C ALA A 665 -10.54 -49.65 61.49
N SER A 666 -10.83 -50.87 61.00
CA SER A 666 -12.10 -51.57 61.30
C SER A 666 -12.01 -52.60 62.45
N GLY A 667 -10.89 -52.67 63.18
CA GLY A 667 -10.65 -53.65 64.24
C GLY A 667 -10.97 -53.20 65.67
N ALA A 668 -11.33 -51.94 65.92
CA ALA A 668 -11.45 -51.39 67.27
C ALA A 668 -12.77 -50.65 67.51
N ALA A 669 -13.92 -51.32 67.30
CA ALA A 669 -15.22 -50.85 67.80
C ALA A 669 -16.28 -51.97 67.83
N ARG A 670 -16.06 -53.01 68.63
CA ARG A 670 -17.13 -53.86 69.21
C ARG A 670 -16.69 -54.38 70.58
N ALA A 671 -17.06 -53.63 71.62
CA ALA A 671 -17.32 -54.11 72.98
C ALA A 671 -18.72 -53.64 73.34
#